data_AF-A0A136KJV8-F1
#
_entry.id   AF-A0A136KJV8-F1
#
_cell.length_a   1.000
_cell.length_b   1.000
_cell.length_c   1.000
_cell.angle_alpha   90.00
_cell.angle_beta   90.00
_cell.angle_gamma   90.00
#
_symmetry.space_group_name_H-M   'P 1'
#
loop_
_entity.id
_entity.type
_entity.pdbx_description
1 polymer ?
#
loop_
_entity_poly.entity_id
_entity_poly.type
_entity_poly.pdbx_seq_one_letter_code
_entity_poly.pdbx_strand_id
1 'polypeptide(L)'
;MKKLSKYLHHLTAEDYKHIKRLRHASFLQIFLHFFNWIFSRPSKGIEVVKNDVYVFSYHPKLKKARLLLTGYSLLAILIAIFVVVAMLSIKYEPLNRQLWDFSDPAEYIFNQSEIGFEKGKAITLPIKQTLSSNRDFTEGLYEDTRYDSGLSVLKLTDKGMLYGSGFYTSQIIDSTKSGASWQQVNILTDVPIAKPLPDNAGFDQDFFQANMNMLGNVLLLHSDTIREESGLSKVLDASGSNNDAQNIGVTIADGIFSNSLYFDGNNDYLQIYPFLSFPEEEITTMFWIKSKQRDQAIVSYASTVNRNDWVIFDPADILVYVNGFGIRTGVSVNDGEWHHVAVTWKSSTGTVTVYKDGYFASRKTLAQGGKFGSFGSLVIGEEQDEIGGAFNPEQTYEGYLDEIAVFNRVLNAIEINDSFRRGAYGLKLQIRACEESVCENPFTGPDGEDSYYIPSYAEANRYIVTTDKQGRYFQFRLELNTIEPGSSPGILSIDIEPQYFRSDSPSIQNKVGIKYNVLNEIEAHGDAVMQISNDNKVWYYYDSGQWKPAKDKGNSSSISEVSDNLDSFNQQVGAGEFFFKMFLAPNSDKPSEIDSLQIIFDRGDDQNVITDTTEYLNIRNGFVQNLLVLMVGWIFVVFIALFHYFHLHYSQMLLPVSSMQKPEVKKSDSVGFFFDPRFGQMIEACSVIVIIFVVLIILF
;
A
#
# COMPACT_ATOMS: atom_id res chain seq x y z
N MET A 1 -20.95 55.46 -41.46
CA MET A 1 -21.85 54.42 -42.02
C MET A 1 -22.80 54.88 -43.13
N LYS A 2 -23.33 56.11 -43.20
CA LYS A 2 -24.18 56.56 -44.34
C LYS A 2 -23.44 56.95 -45.65
N LYS A 3 -22.09 56.93 -45.69
CA LYS A 3 -21.30 57.20 -46.91
C LYS A 3 -20.75 55.95 -47.61
N LEU A 4 -20.96 54.75 -47.04
CA LEU A 4 -20.45 53.48 -47.60
C LEU A 4 -21.51 52.66 -48.35
N SER A 5 -22.78 53.10 -48.39
CA SER A 5 -23.85 52.38 -49.10
C SER A 5 -23.75 52.43 -50.63
N LYS A 6 -22.82 53.22 -51.19
CA LYS A 6 -22.64 53.36 -52.64
C LYS A 6 -21.74 52.31 -53.30
N TYR A 7 -21.14 51.40 -52.52
CA TYR A 7 -20.26 50.35 -53.04
C TYR A 7 -20.80 48.91 -52.83
N LEU A 8 -22.07 48.77 -52.46
CA LEU A 8 -22.70 47.48 -52.16
C LEU A 8 -23.08 46.64 -53.39
N HIS A 9 -22.84 47.11 -54.61
CA HIS A 9 -23.27 46.43 -55.84
C HIS A 9 -22.27 45.44 -56.44
N HIS A 10 -21.16 45.12 -55.75
CA HIS A 10 -20.16 44.16 -56.24
C HIS A 10 -19.74 43.07 -55.26
N LEU A 11 -20.54 42.80 -54.21
CA LEU A 11 -20.27 41.67 -53.31
C LEU A 11 -20.96 40.42 -53.83
N THR A 12 -20.17 39.36 -54.00
CA THR A 12 -20.68 38.05 -54.37
C THR A 12 -21.37 37.40 -53.15
N ALA A 13 -22.22 36.40 -53.38
CA ALA A 13 -22.88 35.67 -52.30
C ALA A 13 -21.88 34.97 -51.34
N GLU A 14 -20.64 34.76 -51.78
CA GLU A 14 -19.57 34.15 -51.00
C GLU A 14 -18.93 35.12 -50.00
N ASP A 15 -18.83 36.41 -50.36
CA ASP A 15 -18.33 37.49 -49.49
C ASP A 15 -19.26 37.72 -48.29
N TYR A 16 -20.57 37.61 -48.51
CA TYR A 16 -21.56 37.69 -47.43
C TYR A 16 -21.43 36.52 -46.43
N LYS A 17 -20.93 35.37 -46.88
CA LYS A 17 -20.74 34.17 -46.05
C LYS A 17 -19.49 34.27 -45.17
N HIS A 18 -18.43 34.95 -45.64
CA HIS A 18 -17.21 35.23 -44.87
C HIS A 18 -17.44 36.27 -43.77
N ILE A 19 -18.12 37.37 -44.08
CA ILE A 19 -18.42 38.43 -43.10
C ILE A 19 -19.30 37.92 -41.95
N LYS A 20 -20.22 36.98 -42.24
CA LYS A 20 -21.08 36.37 -41.22
C LYS A 20 -20.31 35.42 -40.27
N ARG A 21 -19.21 34.81 -40.70
CA ARG A 21 -18.35 33.95 -39.87
C ARG A 21 -17.43 34.75 -38.93
N LEU A 22 -16.98 35.94 -39.34
CA LEU A 22 -16.11 36.81 -38.53
C LEU A 22 -16.83 37.46 -37.33
N ARG A 23 -18.17 37.53 -37.36
CA ARG A 23 -18.95 38.17 -36.29
C ARG A 23 -19.02 37.36 -34.98
N HIS A 24 -18.55 36.11 -34.96
CA HIS A 24 -18.66 35.19 -33.81
C HIS A 24 -17.36 34.42 -33.48
N ALA A 25 -16.19 34.87 -33.93
CA ALA A 25 -14.91 34.20 -33.67
C ALA A 25 -14.26 34.63 -32.34
N SER A 26 -13.64 33.71 -31.60
CA SER A 26 -12.89 34.03 -30.37
C SER A 26 -11.55 34.74 -30.67
N PHE A 27 -10.98 35.46 -29.69
CA PHE A 27 -9.70 36.17 -29.86
C PHE A 27 -8.57 35.25 -30.36
N LEU A 28 -8.58 34.01 -29.91
CA LEU A 28 -7.65 32.96 -30.36
C LEU A 28 -7.81 32.65 -31.86
N GLN A 29 -9.03 32.66 -32.41
CA GLN A 29 -9.25 32.44 -33.84
C GLN A 29 -8.82 33.64 -34.69
N ILE A 30 -8.97 34.86 -34.19
CA ILE A 30 -8.48 36.08 -34.86
C ILE A 30 -6.95 36.08 -34.87
N PHE A 31 -6.32 35.73 -33.74
CA PHE A 31 -4.88 35.60 -33.61
C PHE A 31 -4.32 34.49 -34.50
N LEU A 32 -4.95 33.32 -34.55
CA LEU A 32 -4.57 32.21 -35.43
C LEU A 32 -4.76 32.53 -36.91
N HIS A 33 -5.78 33.31 -37.30
CA HIS A 33 -5.94 33.78 -38.68
C HIS A 33 -4.84 34.76 -39.07
N PHE A 34 -4.46 35.67 -38.18
CA PHE A 34 -3.36 36.60 -38.38
C PHE A 34 -2.01 35.88 -38.48
N PHE A 35 -1.76 34.91 -37.59
CA PHE A 35 -0.54 34.09 -37.60
C PHE A 35 -0.47 33.19 -38.84
N ASN A 36 -1.56 32.49 -39.20
CA ASN A 36 -1.62 31.68 -40.42
C ASN A 36 -1.43 32.52 -41.69
N TRP A 37 -1.88 33.78 -41.70
CA TRP A 37 -1.61 34.67 -42.81
C TRP A 37 -0.13 35.06 -42.91
N ILE A 38 0.54 35.38 -41.78
CA ILE A 38 1.97 35.70 -41.72
C ILE A 38 2.82 34.56 -42.30
N PHE A 39 2.46 33.32 -41.98
CA PHE A 39 3.22 32.13 -42.37
C PHE A 39 2.68 31.40 -43.61
N SER A 40 1.56 31.86 -44.19
CA SER A 40 1.03 31.30 -45.45
C SER A 40 2.01 31.55 -46.61
N ARG A 41 2.42 30.47 -47.28
CA ARG A 41 3.21 30.56 -48.53
C ARG A 41 2.29 31.05 -49.65
N PRO A 42 2.69 32.02 -50.49
CA PRO A 42 1.90 32.32 -51.68
C PRO A 42 1.95 31.11 -52.61
N SER A 43 0.78 30.65 -53.07
CA SER A 43 0.69 29.75 -54.22
C SER A 43 1.30 30.45 -55.44
N LYS A 44 2.17 29.77 -56.18
CA LYS A 44 2.66 30.25 -57.48
C LYS A 44 1.48 30.23 -58.45
N GLY A 45 1.05 31.40 -58.91
CA GLY A 45 0.07 31.52 -59.98
C GLY A 45 0.16 32.91 -60.62
N ILE A 46 0.51 32.95 -61.89
CA ILE A 46 0.27 34.10 -62.77
C ILE A 46 -1.17 33.90 -63.28
N GLU A 47 -2.11 34.76 -62.90
CA GLU A 47 -3.40 34.82 -63.59
C GLU A 47 -3.34 35.89 -64.67
N VAL A 48 -3.41 35.45 -65.93
CA VAL A 48 -3.58 36.32 -67.10
C VAL A 48 -5.09 36.53 -67.31
N VAL A 49 -5.59 37.72 -67.04
CA VAL A 49 -6.89 38.16 -67.58
C VAL A 49 -6.60 39.04 -68.79
N LYS A 50 -7.20 38.69 -69.93
CA LYS A 50 -6.96 39.27 -71.26
C LYS A 50 -6.96 40.81 -71.25
N ASN A 51 -5.97 41.37 -71.94
CA ASN A 51 -5.67 42.78 -72.22
C ASN A 51 -4.93 43.53 -71.09
N ASP A 52 -3.60 43.37 -71.11
CA ASP A 52 -2.55 44.29 -70.61
C ASP A 52 -2.71 44.89 -69.20
N VAL A 53 -2.74 44.04 -68.17
CA VAL A 53 -2.48 44.42 -66.76
C VAL A 53 -1.50 43.45 -66.12
N TYR A 54 -0.35 43.95 -65.65
CA TYR A 54 0.60 43.19 -64.82
C TYR A 54 0.36 43.51 -63.33
N VAL A 55 -0.03 42.52 -62.53
CA VAL A 55 -0.06 42.64 -61.06
C VAL A 55 1.29 42.16 -60.50
N PHE A 56 2.14 43.08 -60.04
CA PHE A 56 3.37 42.73 -59.34
C PHE A 56 3.06 42.26 -57.92
N SER A 57 2.92 40.94 -57.70
CA SER A 57 2.79 40.37 -56.35
C SER A 57 4.14 40.15 -55.64
N TYR A 58 5.25 40.71 -56.14
CA TYR A 58 6.58 40.50 -55.57
C TYR A 58 7.48 41.75 -55.61
N HIS A 59 7.12 42.80 -54.85
CA HIS A 59 8.05 43.91 -54.63
C HIS A 59 8.96 43.61 -53.41
N PRO A 60 10.30 43.61 -53.55
CA PRO A 60 11.25 43.26 -52.47
C PRO A 60 11.07 44.06 -51.17
N LYS A 61 10.58 45.30 -51.30
CA LYS A 61 10.31 46.19 -50.16
C LYS A 61 9.14 45.71 -49.27
N LEU A 62 8.14 45.02 -49.82
CA LEU A 62 7.00 44.48 -49.03
C LEU A 62 7.42 43.28 -48.18
N LYS A 63 8.36 42.46 -48.68
CA LYS A 63 8.95 41.34 -47.93
C LYS A 63 9.79 41.82 -46.75
N LYS A 64 10.59 42.89 -46.95
CA LYS A 64 11.33 43.56 -45.86
C LYS A 64 10.40 44.20 -44.83
N ALA A 65 9.33 44.87 -45.26
CA ALA A 65 8.36 45.48 -44.34
C ALA A 65 7.65 44.43 -43.47
N ARG A 66 7.26 43.27 -44.03
CA ARG A 66 6.67 42.17 -43.26
C ARG A 66 7.63 41.57 -42.24
N LEU A 67 8.91 41.38 -42.62
CA LEU A 67 9.93 40.81 -41.75
C LEU A 67 10.27 41.75 -40.57
N LEU A 68 10.32 43.05 -40.83
CA LEU A 68 10.52 44.07 -39.79
C LEU A 68 9.34 44.12 -38.82
N LEU A 69 8.10 44.09 -39.33
CA LEU A 69 6.89 44.12 -38.49
C LEU A 69 6.82 42.90 -37.55
N THR A 70 7.16 41.72 -38.06
CA THR A 70 7.23 40.49 -37.26
C THR A 70 8.34 40.54 -36.21
N GLY A 71 9.51 41.08 -36.58
CA GLY A 71 10.62 41.29 -35.64
C GLY A 71 10.25 42.21 -34.46
N TYR A 72 9.57 43.32 -34.74
CA TYR A 72 9.13 44.26 -33.69
C TYR A 72 8.03 43.67 -32.79
N SER A 73 7.07 42.92 -33.36
CA SER A 73 6.03 42.26 -32.55
C SER A 73 6.61 41.17 -31.63
N LEU A 74 7.60 40.41 -32.10
CA LEU A 74 8.29 39.40 -31.29
C LEU A 74 9.09 40.03 -30.14
N LEU A 75 9.78 41.14 -30.40
CA LEU A 75 10.53 41.86 -29.37
C LEU A 75 9.62 42.41 -28.26
N ALA A 76 8.46 42.96 -28.63
CA ALA A 76 7.49 43.47 -27.65
C ALA A 76 6.92 42.35 -26.76
N ILE A 77 6.65 41.17 -27.32
CA ILE A 77 6.18 40.00 -26.57
C ILE A 77 7.27 39.49 -25.61
N LEU A 78 8.52 39.42 -26.07
CA LEU A 78 9.66 39.00 -25.23
C LEU A 78 9.88 39.94 -24.04
N ILE A 79 9.79 41.26 -24.24
CA ILE A 79 9.90 42.24 -23.16
C ILE A 79 8.75 42.07 -22.16
N ALA A 80 7.51 41.87 -22.63
CA ALA A 80 6.36 41.64 -21.75
C ALA A 80 6.53 40.36 -20.90
N ILE A 81 7.00 39.26 -21.50
CA ILE A 81 7.29 38.01 -20.78
C ILE A 81 8.39 38.21 -19.75
N PHE A 82 9.49 38.89 -20.12
CA PHE A 82 10.60 39.17 -19.21
C PHE A 82 10.17 39.99 -17.99
N VAL A 83 9.27 40.97 -18.19
CA VAL A 83 8.72 41.78 -17.11
C VAL A 83 7.78 40.97 -16.21
N VAL A 84 6.93 40.10 -16.77
CA VAL A 84 6.06 39.21 -15.97
C VAL A 84 6.91 38.21 -15.16
N VAL A 85 7.96 37.66 -15.74
CA VAL A 85 8.92 36.79 -15.03
C VAL A 85 9.64 37.57 -13.94
N ALA A 86 10.07 38.81 -14.20
CA ALA A 86 10.68 39.68 -13.18
C ALA A 86 9.69 40.01 -12.04
N MET A 87 8.41 40.26 -12.34
CA MET A 87 7.35 40.47 -11.34
C MET A 87 7.11 39.22 -10.47
N LEU A 88 7.12 38.02 -11.07
CA LEU A 88 7.00 36.74 -10.35
C LEU A 88 8.27 36.35 -9.60
N SER A 89 9.40 37.01 -9.89
CA SER A 89 10.71 36.72 -9.28
C SER A 89 11.07 37.62 -8.10
N ILE A 90 10.21 38.57 -7.72
CA ILE A 90 10.38 39.34 -6.47
C ILE A 90 9.97 38.45 -5.30
N LYS A 91 10.94 37.69 -4.77
CA LYS A 91 10.81 37.01 -3.47
C LYS A 91 10.90 38.05 -2.35
N TYR A 92 9.97 37.98 -1.41
CA TYR A 92 10.06 38.59 -0.07
C TYR A 92 11.01 37.78 0.82
N GLU A 93 11.79 38.44 1.69
CA GLU A 93 11.97 38.18 3.15
C GLU A 93 13.25 38.85 3.75
N PRO A 94 13.36 39.14 5.09
CA PRO A 94 12.81 38.30 6.17
C PRO A 94 12.27 38.96 7.47
N LEU A 95 11.10 38.48 7.91
CA LEU A 95 10.98 37.90 9.26
C LEU A 95 11.51 36.48 9.11
N ASN A 96 12.57 36.10 9.82
CA ASN A 96 13.14 34.77 9.63
C ASN A 96 12.24 33.77 10.33
N ARG A 97 11.57 32.91 9.55
CA ARG A 97 10.81 31.77 10.04
C ARG A 97 11.67 30.52 9.90
N GLN A 98 11.85 29.79 10.99
CA GLN A 98 12.37 28.43 10.94
C GLN A 98 11.24 27.45 11.22
N LEU A 99 11.08 26.48 10.33
CA LEU A 99 10.32 25.27 10.59
C LEU A 99 11.32 24.14 10.90
N TRP A 100 11.18 23.51 12.06
CA TRP A 100 11.79 22.22 12.34
C TRP A 100 10.80 21.13 11.99
N ASP A 101 11.11 20.42 10.91
CA ASP A 101 10.44 19.19 10.48
C ASP A 101 11.25 18.00 11.00
N PHE A 102 10.60 17.11 11.73
CA PHE A 102 11.25 15.96 12.34
C PHE A 102 11.47 14.80 11.34
N SER A 103 11.43 15.07 10.03
CA SER A 103 11.69 14.10 8.98
C SER A 103 13.16 13.66 8.87
N ASP A 104 14.12 14.48 9.32
CA ASP A 104 15.54 14.10 9.40
C ASP A 104 16.03 13.99 10.87
N PRO A 105 16.06 12.78 11.45
CA PRO A 105 16.56 12.59 12.82
C PRO A 105 18.03 13.00 12.98
N ALA A 106 18.83 13.04 11.91
CA ALA A 106 20.23 13.42 12.00
C ALA A 106 20.43 14.89 12.42
N GLU A 107 19.41 15.73 12.38
CA GLU A 107 19.48 17.14 12.82
C GLU A 107 19.30 17.33 14.34
N TYR A 108 18.90 16.28 15.06
CA TYR A 108 18.52 16.36 16.48
C TYR A 108 19.40 15.51 17.40
N ILE A 109 19.49 15.93 18.66
CA ILE A 109 20.06 15.15 19.77
C ILE A 109 18.89 14.50 20.52
N PHE A 110 18.88 13.17 20.58
CA PHE A 110 17.85 12.38 21.24
C PHE A 110 18.37 10.98 21.57
N ASN A 111 17.62 10.23 22.39
CA ASN A 111 17.88 8.82 22.62
C ASN A 111 17.13 7.96 21.58
N GLN A 112 17.87 7.35 20.65
CA GLN A 112 17.30 6.50 19.59
C GLN A 112 16.54 5.28 20.12
N SER A 113 16.74 4.87 21.37
CA SER A 113 15.96 3.79 21.97
C SER A 113 14.62 4.25 22.58
N GLU A 114 14.36 5.55 22.63
CA GLU A 114 13.18 6.12 23.32
C GLU A 114 12.35 7.02 22.42
N ILE A 115 12.93 7.57 21.35
CA ILE A 115 12.25 8.45 20.39
C ILE A 115 12.45 7.94 18.97
N GLY A 116 11.33 7.76 18.28
CA GLY A 116 11.25 7.42 16.86
C GLY A 116 10.81 8.62 16.04
N PHE A 117 11.14 8.58 14.74
CA PHE A 117 10.78 9.62 13.78
C PHE A 117 10.04 8.97 12.62
N GLU A 118 8.74 9.27 12.48
CA GLU A 118 7.90 8.71 11.42
C GLU A 118 6.98 9.79 10.84
N LYS A 119 6.95 9.91 9.50
CA LYS A 119 6.08 10.86 8.78
C LYS A 119 6.19 12.31 9.27
N GLY A 120 7.40 12.75 9.63
CA GLY A 120 7.67 14.10 10.12
C GLY A 120 7.30 14.35 11.58
N LYS A 121 6.90 13.31 12.33
CA LYS A 121 6.61 13.37 13.76
C LYS A 121 7.71 12.73 14.58
N ALA A 122 7.97 13.27 15.75
CA ALA A 122 8.79 12.62 16.76
C ALA A 122 7.90 11.99 17.84
N ILE A 123 7.97 10.68 18.02
CA ILE A 123 7.07 9.90 18.88
C ILE A 123 7.85 9.06 19.87
N THR A 124 7.35 8.89 21.09
CA THR A 124 7.96 7.97 22.06
C THR A 124 7.83 6.52 21.61
N LEU A 125 8.94 5.80 21.60
CA LEU A 125 8.97 4.36 21.30
C LEU A 125 8.43 3.54 22.48
N PRO A 126 7.71 2.44 22.22
CA PRO A 126 7.29 1.53 23.27
C PRO A 126 8.49 0.85 23.93
N ILE A 127 8.31 0.42 25.18
CA ILE A 127 9.27 -0.47 25.84
C ILE A 127 9.34 -1.77 25.06
N LYS A 128 10.54 -2.36 25.01
CA LYS A 128 10.79 -3.60 24.28
C LYS A 128 9.94 -4.74 24.85
N GLN A 129 8.83 -5.01 24.18
CA GLN A 129 7.89 -6.11 24.42
C GLN A 129 7.77 -7.04 23.20
N THR A 130 8.52 -6.72 22.15
CA THR A 130 8.68 -7.52 20.94
C THR A 130 10.00 -8.28 21.02
N LEU A 131 9.94 -9.59 20.81
CA LEU A 131 11.10 -10.43 20.56
C LEU A 131 11.06 -10.83 19.08
N SER A 132 12.00 -10.36 18.28
CA SER A 132 12.04 -10.63 16.83
C SER A 132 13.45 -10.81 16.26
N SER A 133 14.47 -10.67 17.11
CA SER A 133 15.87 -10.79 16.72
C SER A 133 16.64 -11.77 17.60
N ASN A 134 17.81 -12.19 17.12
CA ASN A 134 18.74 -13.03 17.89
C ASN A 134 18.99 -12.45 19.28
N ARG A 135 19.23 -11.14 19.38
CA ARG A 135 19.48 -10.47 20.67
C ARG A 135 18.31 -10.70 21.63
N ASP A 136 17.10 -10.58 21.14
CA ASP A 136 15.88 -10.63 21.96
C ASP A 136 15.61 -12.04 22.50
N PHE A 137 15.91 -13.06 21.69
CA PHE A 137 15.76 -14.45 22.10
C PHE A 137 16.96 -14.96 22.92
N THR A 138 18.19 -14.48 22.66
CA THR A 138 19.40 -14.91 23.40
C THR A 138 19.40 -14.54 24.87
N GLU A 139 18.56 -13.58 25.28
CA GLU A 139 18.39 -13.18 26.67
C GLU A 139 17.47 -14.15 27.46
N GLY A 140 16.82 -15.10 26.77
CA GLY A 140 16.01 -16.16 27.39
C GLY A 140 16.79 -17.44 27.74
N LEU A 141 16.07 -18.41 28.32
CA LEU A 141 16.56 -19.74 28.66
C LEU A 141 16.03 -20.77 27.66
N TYR A 142 16.92 -21.67 27.23
CA TYR A 142 16.62 -22.69 26.24
C TYR A 142 16.74 -24.08 26.84
N GLU A 143 15.72 -24.91 26.63
CA GLU A 143 15.72 -26.33 26.96
C GLU A 143 15.32 -27.11 25.72
N ASP A 144 16.29 -27.77 25.07
CA ASP A 144 16.09 -28.48 23.81
C ASP A 144 15.53 -27.61 22.66
N THR A 145 15.57 -26.28 22.79
CA THR A 145 15.31 -25.26 21.77
C THR A 145 16.58 -24.43 21.46
N ARG A 146 16.57 -23.68 20.35
CA ARG A 146 17.63 -22.74 19.96
C ARG A 146 17.08 -21.65 19.05
N TYR A 147 17.71 -20.47 19.08
CA TYR A 147 17.50 -19.47 18.03
C TYR A 147 18.49 -19.71 16.88
N ASP A 148 17.97 -19.85 15.67
CA ASP A 148 18.77 -19.99 14.45
C ASP A 148 18.92 -18.61 13.79
N SER A 149 20.09 -18.00 13.96
CA SER A 149 20.35 -16.67 13.41
C SER A 149 20.44 -16.62 11.88
N GLY A 150 20.63 -17.76 11.20
CA GLY A 150 20.65 -17.84 9.75
C GLY A 150 19.24 -17.77 9.15
N LEU A 151 18.26 -18.28 9.89
CA LEU A 151 16.84 -18.29 9.50
C LEU A 151 15.99 -17.26 10.28
N SER A 152 16.57 -16.58 11.27
CA SER A 152 15.91 -15.66 12.18
C SER A 152 14.70 -16.27 12.90
N VAL A 153 14.84 -17.51 13.38
CA VAL A 153 13.73 -18.30 13.95
C VAL A 153 14.12 -19.03 15.23
N LEU A 154 13.26 -19.00 16.25
CA LEU A 154 13.35 -19.87 17.42
C LEU A 154 12.73 -21.23 17.07
N LYS A 155 13.47 -22.32 17.28
CA LYS A 155 13.04 -23.68 16.92
C LYS A 155 13.63 -24.74 17.86
N LEU A 156 13.25 -26.00 17.69
CA LEU A 156 13.85 -27.13 18.39
C LEU A 156 15.31 -27.35 17.99
N THR A 157 16.11 -27.85 18.94
CA THR A 157 17.41 -28.46 18.67
C THR A 157 17.24 -29.85 18.08
N ASP A 158 18.31 -30.45 17.58
CA ASP A 158 18.29 -31.83 17.08
C ASP A 158 17.84 -32.82 18.16
N LYS A 159 18.16 -32.54 19.43
CA LYS A 159 17.69 -33.30 20.59
C LYS A 159 16.20 -33.07 20.87
N GLY A 160 15.73 -31.83 20.79
CA GLY A 160 14.31 -31.50 20.93
C GLY A 160 13.45 -32.13 19.84
N MET A 161 13.91 -32.11 18.59
CA MET A 161 13.24 -32.79 17.48
C MET A 161 13.22 -34.32 17.67
N LEU A 162 14.25 -34.91 18.29
CA LEU A 162 14.29 -36.34 18.59
C LEU A 162 13.35 -36.71 19.75
N TYR A 163 13.23 -35.85 20.77
CA TYR A 163 12.34 -36.06 21.91
C TYR A 163 10.89 -35.67 21.63
N GLY A 164 10.66 -34.93 20.54
CA GLY A 164 9.34 -34.43 20.14
C GLY A 164 8.92 -33.14 20.85
N SER A 165 9.77 -32.56 21.70
CA SER A 165 9.48 -31.28 22.35
C SER A 165 10.71 -30.53 22.87
N GLY A 166 10.50 -29.26 23.20
CA GLY A 166 11.48 -28.39 23.85
C GLY A 166 10.85 -27.10 24.34
N PHE A 167 11.49 -26.45 25.30
CA PHE A 167 10.99 -25.25 25.95
C PHE A 167 11.89 -24.04 25.71
N TYR A 168 11.28 -22.87 25.59
CA TYR A 168 11.96 -21.58 25.62
C TYR A 168 11.29 -20.68 26.66
N THR A 169 12.07 -20.17 27.61
CA THR A 169 11.58 -19.20 28.59
C THR A 169 12.15 -17.83 28.26
N SER A 170 11.28 -16.83 28.08
CA SER A 170 11.71 -15.46 27.75
C SER A 170 12.53 -14.84 28.86
N GLN A 171 13.24 -13.76 28.57
CA GLN A 171 13.67 -12.83 29.62
C GLN A 171 12.46 -12.22 30.35
N ILE A 172 12.70 -11.65 31.52
CA ILE A 172 11.69 -10.87 32.25
C ILE A 172 11.55 -9.50 31.59
N ILE A 173 10.33 -9.16 31.18
CA ILE A 173 9.99 -7.91 30.51
C ILE A 173 9.46 -6.93 31.56
N ASP A 174 10.01 -5.72 31.60
CA ASP A 174 9.64 -4.67 32.55
C ASP A 174 8.80 -3.58 31.86
N SER A 175 7.52 -3.45 32.20
CA SER A 175 6.65 -2.37 31.70
C SER A 175 6.96 -0.99 32.30
N THR A 176 7.80 -0.92 33.33
CA THR A 176 8.04 0.25 34.20
C THR A 176 6.82 0.74 35.00
N LYS A 177 5.66 0.10 34.84
CA LYS A 177 4.39 0.47 35.46
C LYS A 177 3.96 -0.57 36.49
N SER A 178 3.82 -0.16 37.76
CA SER A 178 3.22 -1.03 38.78
C SER A 178 1.77 -1.36 38.43
N GLY A 179 1.36 -2.62 38.59
CA GLY A 179 0.03 -3.09 38.22
C GLY A 179 -0.25 -3.04 36.71
N ALA A 180 0.77 -3.15 35.86
CA ALA A 180 0.57 -3.27 34.41
C ALA A 180 -0.35 -4.44 34.08
N SER A 181 -1.32 -4.19 33.20
CA SER A 181 -2.32 -5.15 32.72
C SER A 181 -1.89 -5.73 31.39
N TRP A 182 -1.51 -7.00 31.38
CA TRP A 182 -1.12 -7.72 30.17
C TRP A 182 -2.34 -8.39 29.58
N GLN A 183 -2.59 -8.18 28.29
CA GLN A 183 -3.86 -8.55 27.66
C GLN A 183 -3.69 -9.62 26.61
N GLN A 184 -2.59 -9.60 25.87
CA GLN A 184 -2.40 -10.49 24.74
C GLN A 184 -0.94 -10.81 24.46
N VAL A 185 -0.69 -12.04 24.01
CA VAL A 185 0.58 -12.45 23.41
C VAL A 185 0.29 -12.86 21.97
N ASN A 186 0.93 -12.20 21.02
CA ASN A 186 0.86 -12.52 19.60
C ASN A 186 2.15 -13.23 19.20
N ILE A 187 2.04 -14.40 18.57
CA ILE A 187 3.15 -15.25 18.19
C ILE A 187 3.13 -15.42 16.68
N LEU A 188 4.12 -14.86 15.99
CA LEU A 188 4.29 -15.04 14.55
C LEU A 188 5.09 -16.31 14.29
N THR A 189 4.55 -17.20 13.46
CA THR A 189 5.14 -18.50 13.13
C THR A 189 5.60 -18.56 11.67
N ASP A 190 6.56 -19.43 11.36
CA ASP A 190 7.03 -19.64 9.99
C ASP A 190 6.15 -20.61 9.18
N VAL A 191 5.39 -21.45 9.88
CA VAL A 191 4.53 -22.52 9.36
C VAL A 191 3.21 -22.56 10.13
N PRO A 192 2.12 -23.08 9.54
CA PRO A 192 0.92 -23.41 10.29
C PRO A 192 1.19 -24.50 11.34
N ILE A 193 0.74 -24.27 12.56
CA ILE A 193 0.83 -25.16 13.72
C ILE A 193 -0.58 -25.47 14.22
N ALA A 194 -0.93 -26.76 14.35
CA ALA A 194 -2.25 -27.23 14.76
C ALA A 194 -3.42 -26.52 14.04
N LYS A 195 -3.21 -26.15 12.76
CA LYS A 195 -4.21 -25.47 11.93
C LYS A 195 -4.76 -26.45 10.89
N PRO A 196 -6.08 -26.74 10.88
CA PRO A 196 -6.71 -27.55 9.84
C PRO A 196 -6.43 -27.08 8.41
N LEU A 197 -6.81 -27.89 7.43
CA LEU A 197 -6.77 -27.50 6.03
C LEU A 197 -7.73 -26.32 5.75
N PRO A 198 -7.48 -25.49 4.72
CA PRO A 198 -8.40 -24.40 4.39
C PRO A 198 -9.70 -24.86 3.74
N ASP A 199 -10.81 -24.22 4.11
CA ASP A 199 -12.13 -24.41 3.47
C ASP A 199 -12.19 -23.89 2.01
N ASN A 200 -13.28 -24.26 1.32
CA ASN A 200 -13.80 -23.67 0.06
C ASN A 200 -12.84 -23.68 -1.14
N ALA A 201 -12.07 -24.75 -1.34
CA ALA A 201 -11.02 -24.82 -2.36
C ALA A 201 -10.05 -23.61 -2.30
N GLY A 202 -9.88 -23.03 -1.11
CA GLY A 202 -9.08 -21.86 -0.84
C GLY A 202 -7.58 -22.09 -0.98
N PHE A 203 -6.83 -21.02 -0.74
CA PHE A 203 -5.38 -21.04 -0.71
C PHE A 203 -4.94 -20.34 0.58
N ASP A 204 -4.11 -21.00 1.38
CA ASP A 204 -3.33 -20.26 2.37
C ASP A 204 -2.30 -19.42 1.60
N GLN A 205 -2.27 -18.11 1.85
CA GLN A 205 -1.22 -17.22 1.34
C GLN A 205 -0.46 -16.51 2.46
N ASP A 206 -0.94 -16.67 3.68
CA ASP A 206 -0.41 -15.92 4.80
C ASP A 206 0.96 -16.46 5.18
N PHE A 207 1.19 -17.80 5.14
CA PHE A 207 2.39 -18.42 5.71
C PHE A 207 3.65 -18.27 4.86
N PHE A 208 4.79 -18.18 5.53
CA PHE A 208 6.09 -18.16 4.86
C PHE A 208 6.42 -19.51 4.21
N GLN A 209 5.95 -20.61 4.81
CA GLN A 209 6.10 -21.98 4.33
C GLN A 209 4.84 -22.80 4.62
N ALA A 210 4.71 -23.96 3.97
CA ALA A 210 3.62 -24.91 4.17
C ALA A 210 2.19 -24.37 3.91
N ASN A 211 2.07 -23.50 2.91
CA ASN A 211 0.79 -23.07 2.36
C ASN A 211 0.12 -24.23 1.59
N MET A 212 -1.18 -24.42 1.81
CA MET A 212 -1.97 -25.43 1.10
C MET A 212 -2.76 -24.82 -0.04
N ASN A 213 -2.72 -25.51 -1.18
CA ASN A 213 -3.54 -25.24 -2.35
C ASN A 213 -4.71 -26.23 -2.39
N MET A 214 -5.91 -25.76 -2.04
CA MET A 214 -7.10 -26.61 -2.00
C MET A 214 -7.83 -26.70 -3.34
N LEU A 215 -7.26 -26.17 -4.43
CA LEU A 215 -7.83 -26.32 -5.78
C LEU A 215 -7.98 -27.80 -6.13
N GLY A 216 -9.18 -28.18 -6.58
CA GLY A 216 -9.50 -29.56 -6.91
C GLY A 216 -9.86 -30.43 -5.71
N ASN A 217 -9.90 -29.88 -4.48
CA ASN A 217 -10.54 -30.54 -3.35
C ASN A 217 -12.05 -30.64 -3.60
N VAL A 218 -12.60 -31.85 -3.55
CA VAL A 218 -14.02 -32.15 -3.79
C VAL A 218 -14.73 -32.68 -2.54
N LEU A 219 -13.98 -32.94 -1.47
CA LEU A 219 -14.47 -33.29 -0.16
C LEU A 219 -13.43 -32.87 0.87
N LEU A 220 -13.87 -32.20 1.93
CA LEU A 220 -13.09 -31.95 3.13
C LEU A 220 -13.98 -32.10 4.36
N LEU A 221 -13.68 -33.07 5.21
CA LEU A 221 -14.36 -33.28 6.48
C LEU A 221 -13.37 -32.95 7.60
N HIS A 222 -13.53 -31.77 8.21
CA HIS A 222 -12.74 -31.34 9.38
C HIS A 222 -12.93 -32.23 10.61
N SER A 223 -13.92 -33.13 10.58
CA SER A 223 -14.11 -34.15 11.62
C SER A 223 -14.30 -33.55 13.03
N ASP A 224 -14.71 -32.28 13.08
CA ASP A 224 -14.78 -31.45 14.27
C ASP A 224 -16.14 -31.54 14.97
N THR A 225 -17.19 -31.67 14.17
CA THR A 225 -18.58 -31.61 14.61
C THR A 225 -19.47 -32.54 13.79
N ILE A 226 -20.47 -33.09 14.46
CA ILE A 226 -21.60 -33.79 13.86
C ILE A 226 -22.83 -32.92 14.06
N ARG A 227 -23.56 -32.63 12.98
CA ARG A 227 -24.76 -31.80 12.99
C ARG A 227 -26.02 -32.62 12.79
N GLU A 228 -27.07 -32.25 13.52
CA GLU A 228 -28.41 -32.81 13.35
C GLU A 228 -29.28 -31.84 12.57
N GLU A 229 -29.62 -32.20 11.32
CA GLU A 229 -30.44 -31.39 10.44
C GLU A 229 -31.60 -32.21 9.86
N SER A 230 -32.83 -31.75 10.10
CA SER A 230 -34.05 -32.40 9.63
C SER A 230 -34.16 -33.90 10.03
N GLY A 231 -33.59 -34.27 11.19
CA GLY A 231 -33.59 -35.65 11.69
C GLY A 231 -32.50 -36.54 11.07
N LEU A 232 -31.54 -35.95 10.35
CA LEU A 232 -30.37 -36.63 9.84
C LEU A 232 -29.11 -36.11 10.55
N SER A 233 -28.28 -37.05 10.99
CA SER A 233 -26.93 -36.78 11.50
C SER A 233 -25.98 -36.62 10.33
N LYS A 234 -25.12 -35.60 10.33
CA LYS A 234 -24.20 -35.31 9.23
C LYS A 234 -22.85 -34.76 9.70
N VAL A 235 -21.81 -35.02 8.92
CA VAL A 235 -20.53 -34.29 8.94
C VAL A 235 -20.49 -33.41 7.71
N LEU A 236 -20.29 -32.10 7.90
CA LEU A 236 -20.37 -31.14 6.80
C LEU A 236 -19.11 -31.16 5.91
N ASP A 237 -19.32 -30.92 4.63
CA ASP A 237 -18.25 -30.75 3.66
C ASP A 237 -17.76 -29.30 3.60
N ALA A 238 -16.52 -29.08 4.03
CA ALA A 238 -15.84 -27.79 4.00
C ALA A 238 -15.15 -27.50 2.66
N SER A 239 -15.17 -28.41 1.68
CA SER A 239 -14.52 -28.19 0.38
C SER A 239 -15.18 -27.10 -0.47
N GLY A 240 -16.43 -26.76 -0.17
CA GLY A 240 -17.30 -25.92 -0.99
C GLY A 240 -18.06 -26.70 -2.08
N SER A 241 -17.92 -28.03 -2.14
CA SER A 241 -18.64 -28.89 -3.10
C SER A 241 -20.02 -29.33 -2.61
N ASN A 242 -20.36 -29.08 -1.34
CA ASN A 242 -21.61 -29.46 -0.68
C ASN A 242 -21.85 -30.98 -0.68
N ASN A 243 -20.78 -31.76 -0.54
CA ASN A 243 -20.83 -33.21 -0.42
C ASN A 243 -20.92 -33.65 1.05
N ASP A 244 -21.87 -33.09 1.80
CA ASP A 244 -22.07 -33.43 3.22
C ASP A 244 -22.26 -34.94 3.40
N ALA A 245 -21.54 -35.52 4.36
CA ALA A 245 -21.61 -36.94 4.63
C ALA A 245 -22.69 -37.23 5.67
N GLN A 246 -23.62 -38.12 5.33
CA GLN A 246 -24.55 -38.70 6.30
C GLN A 246 -23.78 -39.50 7.33
N ASN A 247 -24.03 -39.26 8.61
CA ASN A 247 -23.45 -40.00 9.71
C ASN A 247 -24.37 -41.13 10.16
N ILE A 248 -23.82 -42.34 10.24
CA ILE A 248 -24.45 -43.53 10.83
C ILE A 248 -23.53 -44.02 11.95
N GLY A 249 -23.90 -43.75 13.20
CA GLY A 249 -23.24 -44.32 14.39
C GLY A 249 -21.91 -43.66 14.83
N VAL A 250 -21.20 -42.99 13.92
CA VAL A 250 -19.91 -42.33 14.23
C VAL A 250 -20.08 -41.24 15.29
N THR A 251 -19.09 -41.15 16.20
CA THR A 251 -19.07 -40.18 17.31
C THR A 251 -17.82 -39.30 17.28
N ILE A 252 -17.81 -38.21 18.05
CA ILE A 252 -16.64 -37.32 18.18
C ILE A 252 -15.75 -37.77 19.35
N ALA A 253 -14.44 -37.75 19.13
CA ALA A 253 -13.40 -37.97 20.14
C ALA A 253 -12.26 -36.95 20.00
N ASP A 254 -11.26 -37.00 20.88
CA ASP A 254 -10.08 -36.12 20.78
C ASP A 254 -9.28 -36.44 19.50
N GLY A 255 -8.90 -35.40 18.75
CA GLY A 255 -8.22 -35.50 17.45
C GLY A 255 -6.89 -34.76 17.38
N ILE A 256 -6.28 -34.76 16.18
CA ILE A 256 -4.99 -34.06 15.96
C ILE A 256 -5.20 -32.55 15.87
N PHE A 257 -6.38 -32.10 15.43
CA PHE A 257 -6.80 -30.68 15.41
C PHE A 257 -7.90 -30.38 16.43
N SER A 258 -7.80 -30.97 17.63
CA SER A 258 -8.77 -30.95 18.75
C SER A 258 -9.77 -32.11 18.73
N ASN A 259 -10.52 -32.31 17.65
CA ASN A 259 -11.56 -33.33 17.54
C ASN A 259 -11.28 -34.29 16.37
N SER A 260 -11.79 -35.51 16.45
CA SER A 260 -11.75 -36.52 15.40
C SER A 260 -13.06 -37.34 15.37
N LEU A 261 -13.24 -38.12 14.32
CA LEU A 261 -14.31 -39.11 14.19
C LEU A 261 -13.86 -40.45 14.75
N TYR A 262 -14.65 -41.03 15.64
CA TYR A 262 -14.45 -42.37 16.21
C TYR A 262 -15.48 -43.35 15.69
N PHE A 263 -14.98 -44.48 15.19
CA PHE A 263 -15.74 -45.62 14.66
C PHE A 263 -15.55 -46.80 15.60
N ASP A 264 -16.65 -47.39 16.08
CA ASP A 264 -16.64 -48.39 17.15
C ASP A 264 -16.46 -49.85 16.67
N GLY A 265 -16.33 -50.06 15.35
CA GLY A 265 -16.23 -51.39 14.75
C GLY A 265 -17.55 -52.11 14.50
N ASN A 266 -18.71 -51.47 14.72
CA ASN A 266 -20.03 -52.11 14.65
C ASN A 266 -21.05 -51.29 13.84
N ASN A 267 -20.96 -51.34 12.50
CA ASN A 267 -21.84 -50.62 11.56
C ASN A 267 -21.79 -49.08 11.66
N ASP A 268 -20.65 -48.55 12.09
CA ASP A 268 -20.38 -47.11 12.09
C ASP A 268 -19.79 -46.69 10.74
N TYR A 269 -20.43 -45.76 10.04
CA TYR A 269 -19.90 -45.23 8.79
C TYR A 269 -20.42 -43.84 8.44
N LEU A 270 -19.64 -43.13 7.62
CA LEU A 270 -20.12 -41.95 6.89
C LEU A 270 -20.45 -42.32 5.45
N GLN A 271 -21.53 -41.74 4.91
CA GLN A 271 -21.96 -41.99 3.55
C GLN A 271 -22.26 -40.70 2.78
N ILE A 272 -21.72 -40.62 1.56
CA ILE A 272 -22.09 -39.60 0.57
C ILE A 272 -22.67 -40.34 -0.63
N TYR A 273 -23.98 -40.21 -0.81
CA TYR A 273 -24.69 -40.82 -1.93
C TYR A 273 -25.89 -39.97 -2.40
N PRO A 274 -26.02 -39.71 -3.71
CA PRO A 274 -25.02 -39.94 -4.75
C PRO A 274 -23.85 -38.94 -4.64
N PHE A 275 -22.61 -39.41 -4.81
CA PHE A 275 -21.45 -38.52 -4.92
C PHE A 275 -21.30 -38.05 -6.37
N LEU A 276 -21.77 -36.84 -6.65
CA LEU A 276 -21.87 -36.29 -8.01
C LEU A 276 -20.52 -35.85 -8.60
N SER A 277 -19.61 -35.35 -7.77
CA SER A 277 -18.32 -34.78 -8.18
C SER A 277 -17.12 -35.68 -7.87
N PHE A 278 -17.34 -37.00 -7.75
CA PHE A 278 -16.24 -37.92 -7.46
C PHE A 278 -15.21 -37.90 -8.61
N PRO A 279 -13.89 -37.92 -8.32
CA PRO A 279 -12.88 -37.90 -9.38
C PRO A 279 -12.97 -39.10 -10.31
N GLU A 280 -12.64 -38.95 -11.59
CA GLU A 280 -12.76 -40.05 -12.57
C GLU A 280 -11.40 -40.63 -13.03
N GLU A 281 -10.37 -39.80 -13.18
CA GLU A 281 -9.09 -40.18 -13.82
C GLU A 281 -7.86 -39.94 -12.94
N GLU A 282 -7.96 -39.05 -11.95
CA GLU A 282 -6.88 -38.75 -11.01
C GLU A 282 -7.48 -38.46 -9.64
N ILE A 283 -6.85 -38.96 -8.58
CA ILE A 283 -7.37 -38.80 -7.21
C ILE A 283 -6.22 -38.69 -6.22
N THR A 284 -6.43 -37.89 -5.17
CA THR A 284 -5.70 -38.00 -3.90
C THR A 284 -6.73 -38.12 -2.78
N THR A 285 -6.66 -39.19 -1.98
CA THR A 285 -7.40 -39.30 -0.73
C THR A 285 -6.42 -39.17 0.42
N MET A 286 -6.73 -38.31 1.39
CA MET A 286 -5.86 -37.98 2.51
C MET A 286 -6.66 -37.95 3.81
N PHE A 287 -6.05 -38.38 4.90
CA PHE A 287 -6.65 -38.40 6.23
C PHE A 287 -5.57 -38.63 7.29
N TRP A 288 -5.83 -38.20 8.51
CA TRP A 288 -5.18 -38.72 9.70
C TRP A 288 -5.90 -39.97 10.18
N ILE A 289 -5.15 -40.96 10.62
CA ILE A 289 -5.65 -42.26 11.07
C ILE A 289 -4.95 -42.69 12.36
N LYS A 290 -5.72 -43.25 13.30
CA LYS A 290 -5.20 -43.97 14.47
C LYS A 290 -6.00 -45.25 14.67
N SER A 291 -5.37 -46.40 14.46
CA SER A 291 -6.02 -47.71 14.60
C SER A 291 -5.01 -48.77 15.08
N LYS A 292 -5.53 -49.91 15.56
CA LYS A 292 -4.75 -51.13 15.85
C LYS A 292 -5.19 -52.33 15.00
N GLN A 293 -6.18 -52.11 14.14
CA GLN A 293 -6.91 -53.17 13.47
C GLN A 293 -6.25 -53.62 12.18
N ARG A 294 -6.79 -54.70 11.61
CA ARG A 294 -6.35 -55.33 10.36
C ARG A 294 -7.57 -55.71 9.55
N ASP A 295 -7.41 -55.84 8.24
CA ASP A 295 -8.44 -56.33 7.32
C ASP A 295 -9.79 -55.58 7.44
N GLN A 296 -9.74 -54.26 7.65
CA GLN A 296 -10.90 -53.37 7.73
C GLN A 296 -10.86 -52.26 6.69
N ALA A 297 -12.02 -51.80 6.24
CA ALA A 297 -12.14 -50.70 5.29
C ALA A 297 -11.82 -49.36 5.93
N ILE A 298 -11.17 -48.45 5.22
CA ILE A 298 -11.01 -47.05 5.68
C ILE A 298 -11.89 -46.17 4.81
N VAL A 299 -11.71 -46.26 3.49
CA VAL A 299 -12.50 -45.55 2.48
C VAL A 299 -12.90 -46.52 1.38
N SER A 300 -14.16 -46.49 0.95
CA SER A 300 -14.68 -47.30 -0.15
C SER A 300 -15.57 -46.46 -1.06
N TYR A 301 -15.31 -46.47 -2.36
CA TYR A 301 -16.17 -45.89 -3.38
C TYR A 301 -16.64 -46.97 -4.35
N ALA A 302 -17.96 -47.11 -4.44
CA ALA A 302 -18.65 -48.04 -5.33
C ALA A 302 -19.48 -47.25 -6.34
N SER A 303 -19.39 -47.63 -7.62
CA SER A 303 -20.20 -47.07 -8.69
C SER A 303 -20.92 -48.17 -9.47
N THR A 304 -21.68 -47.77 -10.49
CA THR A 304 -22.31 -48.71 -11.43
C THR A 304 -21.30 -49.43 -12.33
N VAL A 305 -20.06 -48.94 -12.40
CA VAL A 305 -18.97 -49.57 -13.17
C VAL A 305 -18.30 -50.66 -12.34
N ASN A 306 -17.94 -50.36 -11.09
CA ASN A 306 -17.34 -51.33 -10.18
C ASN A 306 -17.70 -50.98 -8.72
N ARG A 307 -17.97 -52.01 -7.92
CA ARG A 307 -18.16 -51.86 -6.47
C ARG A 307 -16.87 -51.49 -5.73
N ASN A 308 -15.71 -51.83 -6.30
CA ASN A 308 -14.37 -51.51 -5.78
C ASN A 308 -13.64 -50.55 -6.72
N ASP A 309 -14.32 -49.46 -7.12
CA ASP A 309 -13.71 -48.45 -8.00
C ASP A 309 -12.54 -47.76 -7.32
N TRP A 310 -12.70 -47.31 -6.08
CA TRP A 310 -11.61 -46.78 -5.25
C TRP A 310 -11.78 -47.25 -3.81
N VAL A 311 -10.86 -48.07 -3.31
CA VAL A 311 -10.91 -48.54 -1.92
C VAL A 311 -9.52 -48.44 -1.29
N ILE A 312 -9.47 -47.94 -0.05
CA ILE A 312 -8.31 -48.00 0.83
C ILE A 312 -8.71 -48.89 2.02
N PHE A 313 -8.05 -50.04 2.14
CA PHE A 313 -8.40 -51.12 3.04
C PHE A 313 -7.16 -51.62 3.80
N ASP A 314 -7.39 -52.23 4.96
CA ASP A 314 -6.41 -52.82 5.87
C ASP A 314 -5.33 -51.84 6.39
N PRO A 315 -5.52 -51.29 7.60
CA PRO A 315 -4.51 -50.45 8.26
C PRO A 315 -3.15 -51.13 8.46
N ALA A 316 -3.06 -52.47 8.47
CA ALA A 316 -1.81 -53.18 8.73
C ALA A 316 -0.94 -53.41 7.49
N ASP A 317 -1.50 -53.33 6.30
CA ASP A 317 -0.79 -53.32 5.01
C ASP A 317 -1.73 -52.71 3.98
N ILE A 318 -1.69 -51.37 3.84
CA ILE A 318 -2.62 -50.61 3.01
C ILE A 318 -2.81 -51.31 1.66
N LEU A 319 -4.01 -51.80 1.45
CA LEU A 319 -4.52 -52.42 0.23
C LEU A 319 -5.32 -51.39 -0.53
N VAL A 320 -4.87 -51.07 -1.75
CA VAL A 320 -5.57 -50.12 -2.61
C VAL A 320 -6.27 -50.87 -3.72
N TYR A 321 -7.57 -50.63 -3.90
CA TYR A 321 -8.31 -51.03 -5.10
C TYR A 321 -8.48 -49.85 -6.04
N VAL A 322 -8.28 -50.11 -7.33
CA VAL A 322 -8.56 -49.18 -8.43
C VAL A 322 -9.26 -49.96 -9.53
N ASN A 323 -10.47 -49.55 -9.91
CA ASN A 323 -11.27 -50.20 -10.96
C ASN A 323 -11.44 -51.72 -10.72
N GLY A 324 -11.57 -52.14 -9.46
CA GLY A 324 -11.72 -53.54 -9.04
C GLY A 324 -10.42 -54.36 -8.94
N PHE A 325 -9.26 -53.80 -9.30
CA PHE A 325 -7.97 -54.45 -9.12
C PHE A 325 -7.35 -54.02 -7.80
N GLY A 326 -6.90 -54.97 -6.97
CA GLY A 326 -6.28 -54.70 -5.67
C GLY A 326 -4.75 -54.86 -5.68
N ILE A 327 -4.04 -54.01 -4.94
CA ILE A 327 -2.60 -54.16 -4.70
C ILE A 327 -2.20 -53.78 -3.27
N ARG A 328 -1.45 -54.67 -2.61
CA ARG A 328 -0.83 -54.42 -1.29
C ARG A 328 0.37 -53.51 -1.45
N THR A 329 0.51 -52.54 -0.56
CA THR A 329 1.51 -51.47 -0.69
C THR A 329 2.74 -51.72 0.17
N GLY A 330 2.63 -52.53 1.22
CA GLY A 330 3.63 -52.77 2.25
C GLY A 330 3.66 -51.71 3.35
N VAL A 331 2.68 -50.80 3.38
CA VAL A 331 2.65 -49.65 4.32
C VAL A 331 1.66 -49.94 5.45
N SER A 332 2.13 -49.89 6.70
CA SER A 332 1.31 -50.12 7.90
C SER A 332 1.11 -48.85 8.72
N VAL A 333 -0.08 -48.68 9.29
CA VAL A 333 -0.50 -47.54 10.14
C VAL A 333 -1.33 -48.00 11.35
N ASN A 334 -1.16 -49.25 11.78
CA ASN A 334 -1.96 -49.90 12.81
C ASN A 334 -1.22 -50.09 14.15
N ASP A 335 -0.28 -49.22 14.48
CA ASP A 335 0.49 -49.28 15.74
C ASP A 335 -0.23 -48.61 16.93
N GLY A 336 -1.37 -47.97 16.68
CA GLY A 336 -2.16 -47.26 17.67
C GLY A 336 -1.75 -45.81 17.88
N GLU A 337 -0.86 -45.26 17.06
CA GLU A 337 -0.52 -43.83 17.02
C GLU A 337 -1.18 -43.12 15.83
N TRP A 338 -1.20 -41.79 15.86
CA TRP A 338 -1.71 -40.99 14.75
C TRP A 338 -0.72 -41.00 13.58
N HIS A 339 -1.23 -41.29 12.39
CA HIS A 339 -0.49 -41.21 11.13
C HIS A 339 -1.23 -40.37 10.10
N HIS A 340 -0.50 -39.58 9.34
CA HIS A 340 -1.05 -38.91 8.17
C HIS A 340 -0.84 -39.79 6.94
N VAL A 341 -1.92 -40.17 6.26
CA VAL A 341 -1.87 -41.00 5.06
C VAL A 341 -2.40 -40.21 3.88
N ALA A 342 -1.68 -40.25 2.77
CA ALA A 342 -2.19 -39.81 1.47
C ALA A 342 -1.98 -40.89 0.41
N VAL A 343 -3.03 -41.25 -0.31
CA VAL A 343 -2.98 -42.21 -1.41
C VAL A 343 -3.38 -41.49 -2.70
N THR A 344 -2.48 -41.50 -3.68
CA THR A 344 -2.70 -40.88 -4.99
C THR A 344 -2.82 -41.93 -6.09
N TRP A 345 -3.67 -41.70 -7.09
CA TRP A 345 -3.67 -42.47 -8.32
C TRP A 345 -3.86 -41.61 -9.57
N LYS A 346 -3.25 -42.01 -10.69
CA LYS A 346 -3.35 -41.33 -12.00
C LYS A 346 -3.53 -42.32 -13.14
N SER A 347 -4.70 -42.29 -13.77
CA SER A 347 -5.13 -43.19 -14.84
C SER A 347 -4.11 -43.36 -15.95
N SER A 348 -3.61 -42.26 -16.54
CA SER A 348 -2.69 -42.29 -17.68
C SER A 348 -1.42 -43.13 -17.46
N THR A 349 -0.98 -43.27 -16.21
CA THR A 349 0.21 -44.05 -15.83
C THR A 349 -0.11 -45.29 -15.00
N GLY A 350 -1.32 -45.37 -14.42
CA GLY A 350 -1.67 -46.36 -13.40
C GLY A 350 -0.89 -46.19 -12.09
N THR A 351 -0.14 -45.11 -11.90
CA THR A 351 0.73 -44.98 -10.72
C THR A 351 -0.12 -44.80 -9.46
N VAL A 352 0.00 -45.72 -8.52
CA VAL A 352 -0.48 -45.56 -7.14
C VAL A 352 0.72 -45.17 -6.28
N THR A 353 0.60 -44.08 -5.52
CA THR A 353 1.62 -43.68 -4.54
C THR A 353 0.98 -43.53 -3.18
N VAL A 354 1.61 -44.13 -2.16
CA VAL A 354 1.23 -43.97 -0.75
C VAL A 354 2.28 -43.11 -0.07
N TYR A 355 1.82 -42.11 0.66
CA TYR A 355 2.60 -41.29 1.57
C TYR A 355 2.16 -41.59 2.99
N LYS A 356 3.13 -41.72 3.89
CA LYS A 356 2.93 -41.88 5.33
C LYS A 356 3.71 -40.76 6.03
N ASP A 357 3.04 -40.07 6.94
CA ASP A 357 3.59 -38.99 7.76
C ASP A 357 4.28 -37.91 6.91
N GLY A 358 3.64 -37.56 5.79
CA GLY A 358 4.12 -36.53 4.87
C GLY A 358 5.25 -36.97 3.91
N TYR A 359 5.73 -38.21 3.98
CA TYR A 359 6.81 -38.71 3.13
C TYR A 359 6.38 -39.85 2.22
N PHE A 360 7.10 -40.01 1.11
CA PHE A 360 6.93 -41.13 0.20
C PHE A 360 7.18 -42.46 0.91
N ALA A 361 6.20 -43.37 0.87
CA ALA A 361 6.29 -44.69 1.49
C ALA A 361 6.30 -45.83 0.46
N SER A 362 5.46 -45.76 -0.57
CA SER A 362 5.34 -46.82 -1.58
C SER A 362 4.88 -46.31 -2.94
N ARG A 363 5.34 -46.97 -4.01
CA ARG A 363 4.85 -46.77 -5.38
C ARG A 363 4.53 -48.10 -6.03
N LYS A 364 3.37 -48.18 -6.67
CA LYS A 364 2.89 -49.33 -7.45
C LYS A 364 2.29 -48.86 -8.78
N THR A 365 1.97 -49.81 -9.65
CA THR A 365 1.24 -49.57 -10.89
C THR A 365 0.00 -50.46 -10.92
N LEU A 366 -1.17 -49.86 -11.10
CA LEU A 366 -2.48 -50.52 -11.06
C LEU A 366 -3.45 -49.81 -12.01
N ALA A 367 -4.22 -50.59 -12.76
CA ALA A 367 -5.31 -50.13 -13.63
C ALA A 367 -4.95 -48.94 -14.56
N GLN A 368 -3.80 -49.00 -15.24
CA GLN A 368 -3.43 -47.97 -16.22
C GLN A 368 -4.50 -47.83 -17.32
N GLY A 369 -4.92 -46.59 -17.60
CA GLY A 369 -6.00 -46.26 -18.52
C GLY A 369 -7.40 -46.55 -17.96
N GLY A 370 -7.50 -46.94 -16.69
CA GLY A 370 -8.78 -47.10 -15.98
C GLY A 370 -9.50 -45.77 -15.79
N LYS A 371 -10.79 -45.85 -15.49
CA LYS A 371 -11.64 -44.69 -15.23
C LYS A 371 -12.71 -45.10 -14.23
N PHE A 372 -12.88 -44.33 -13.15
CA PHE A 372 -13.94 -44.59 -12.17
C PHE A 372 -15.31 -44.28 -12.76
N GLY A 373 -16.34 -45.01 -12.34
CA GLY A 373 -17.71 -44.65 -12.67
C GLY A 373 -18.18 -43.45 -11.85
N SER A 374 -19.08 -42.65 -12.41
CA SER A 374 -19.68 -41.49 -11.73
C SER A 374 -20.96 -41.87 -10.99
N PHE A 375 -21.46 -40.94 -10.15
CA PHE A 375 -22.72 -41.05 -9.41
C PHE A 375 -22.80 -42.23 -8.41
N GLY A 376 -21.64 -42.75 -7.99
CA GLY A 376 -21.54 -43.79 -6.98
C GLY A 376 -21.76 -43.31 -5.53
N SER A 377 -21.43 -44.18 -4.59
CA SER A 377 -21.49 -43.95 -3.14
C SER A 377 -20.08 -43.99 -2.57
N LEU A 378 -19.68 -42.92 -1.87
CA LEU A 378 -18.50 -42.94 -1.01
C LEU A 378 -18.93 -43.32 0.40
N VAL A 379 -18.27 -44.33 0.96
CA VAL A 379 -18.46 -44.81 2.33
C VAL A 379 -17.12 -44.77 3.05
N ILE A 380 -17.11 -44.21 4.25
CA ILE A 380 -15.94 -44.18 5.14
C ILE A 380 -16.31 -45.03 6.34
N GLY A 381 -15.49 -46.04 6.64
CA GLY A 381 -15.73 -46.97 7.75
C GLY A 381 -16.26 -48.36 7.37
N GLU A 382 -16.70 -48.58 6.12
CA GLU A 382 -17.24 -49.86 5.64
C GLU A 382 -16.80 -50.17 4.19
N GLU A 383 -16.68 -51.47 3.85
CA GLU A 383 -16.41 -51.92 2.48
C GLU A 383 -17.71 -52.31 1.76
N GLN A 384 -17.85 -51.86 0.51
CA GLN A 384 -19.08 -51.99 -0.27
C GLN A 384 -19.06 -53.20 -1.22
N ASP A 385 -20.00 -54.12 -1.05
CA ASP A 385 -20.29 -55.15 -2.06
C ASP A 385 -21.40 -54.71 -3.05
N GLU A 386 -22.14 -53.65 -2.72
CA GLU A 386 -23.13 -52.95 -3.55
C GLU A 386 -23.04 -51.43 -3.32
N ILE A 387 -23.55 -50.61 -4.24
CA ILE A 387 -23.52 -49.14 -4.09
C ILE A 387 -24.26 -48.75 -2.81
N GLY A 388 -23.51 -48.26 -1.82
CA GLY A 388 -24.01 -47.80 -0.53
C GLY A 388 -24.47 -48.89 0.42
N GLY A 389 -24.09 -50.16 0.23
CA GLY A 389 -24.53 -51.24 1.09
C GLY A 389 -23.84 -52.58 0.88
N ALA A 390 -24.51 -53.65 1.36
CA ALA A 390 -23.99 -55.02 1.42
C ALA A 390 -22.68 -55.15 2.22
N PHE A 391 -22.56 -54.40 3.32
CA PHE A 391 -21.37 -54.42 4.17
C PHE A 391 -21.15 -55.77 4.84
N ASN A 392 -19.87 -56.14 4.98
CA ASN A 392 -19.45 -57.30 5.75
C ASN A 392 -18.97 -56.86 7.14
N PRO A 393 -19.61 -57.32 8.24
CA PRO A 393 -19.22 -56.96 9.60
C PRO A 393 -17.77 -57.29 9.98
N GLU A 394 -17.12 -58.22 9.27
CA GLU A 394 -15.69 -58.53 9.50
C GLU A 394 -14.75 -57.46 8.91
N GLN A 395 -15.28 -56.56 8.09
CA GLN A 395 -14.53 -55.51 7.38
C GLN A 395 -14.85 -54.10 7.88
N THR A 396 -15.70 -53.96 8.89
CA THR A 396 -16.06 -52.67 9.52
C THR A 396 -14.87 -52.05 10.23
N TYR A 397 -14.64 -50.76 10.02
CA TYR A 397 -13.55 -50.00 10.62
C TYR A 397 -13.74 -49.77 12.13
N GLU A 398 -12.68 -49.98 12.90
CA GLU A 398 -12.57 -49.51 14.28
C GLU A 398 -11.31 -48.65 14.45
N GLY A 399 -11.50 -47.43 14.92
CA GLY A 399 -10.43 -46.47 15.13
C GLY A 399 -10.87 -45.02 14.97
N TYR A 400 -9.88 -44.14 14.80
CA TYR A 400 -10.08 -42.70 14.69
C TYR A 400 -9.66 -42.21 13.30
N LEU A 401 -10.41 -41.25 12.75
CA LEU A 401 -10.07 -40.52 11.53
C LEU A 401 -10.25 -39.01 11.74
N ASP A 402 -9.36 -38.21 11.14
CA ASP A 402 -9.38 -36.75 11.23
C ASP A 402 -8.90 -36.12 9.89
N GLU A 403 -9.32 -34.89 9.57
CA GLU A 403 -9.07 -34.17 8.31
C GLU A 403 -9.18 -35.03 7.04
N ILE A 404 -10.36 -35.60 6.77
CA ILE A 404 -10.55 -36.46 5.61
C ILE A 404 -10.76 -35.60 4.36
N ALA A 405 -9.88 -35.73 3.37
CA ALA A 405 -9.91 -34.95 2.15
C ALA A 405 -9.84 -35.81 0.88
N VAL A 406 -10.59 -35.42 -0.15
CA VAL A 406 -10.52 -36.02 -1.49
C VAL A 406 -10.26 -34.92 -2.52
N PHE A 407 -9.22 -35.10 -3.34
CA PHE A 407 -8.89 -34.21 -4.44
C PHE A 407 -9.07 -34.92 -5.78
N ASN A 408 -9.54 -34.20 -6.79
CA ASN A 408 -9.67 -34.66 -8.17
C ASN A 408 -8.38 -34.52 -9.00
N ARG A 409 -7.24 -34.43 -8.31
CA ARG A 409 -5.90 -34.33 -8.88
C ARG A 409 -4.90 -35.07 -8.01
N VAL A 410 -3.75 -35.38 -8.57
CA VAL A 410 -2.60 -35.85 -7.79
C VAL A 410 -1.94 -34.66 -7.10
N LEU A 411 -1.91 -34.68 -5.76
CA LEU A 411 -1.07 -33.78 -4.98
C LEU A 411 0.40 -34.20 -5.09
N ASN A 412 1.28 -33.22 -5.12
CA ASN A 412 2.72 -33.49 -5.12
C ASN A 412 3.26 -33.70 -3.68
N ALA A 413 4.49 -34.19 -3.56
CA ALA A 413 5.08 -34.52 -2.27
C ALA A 413 5.23 -33.33 -1.31
N ILE A 414 5.41 -32.10 -1.82
CA ILE A 414 5.51 -30.89 -1.00
C ILE A 414 4.13 -30.57 -0.42
N GLU A 415 3.07 -30.57 -1.23
CA GLU A 415 1.69 -30.34 -0.76
C GLU A 415 1.27 -31.36 0.32
N ILE A 416 1.66 -32.63 0.14
CA ILE A 416 1.35 -33.69 1.12
C ILE A 416 2.15 -33.51 2.41
N ASN A 417 3.41 -33.12 2.32
CA ASN A 417 4.23 -32.82 3.50
C ASN A 417 3.73 -31.57 4.24
N ASP A 418 3.32 -30.54 3.51
CA ASP A 418 2.76 -29.31 4.06
C ASP A 418 1.43 -29.56 4.79
N SER A 419 0.59 -30.46 4.28
CA SER A 419 -0.60 -30.95 4.98
C SER A 419 -0.24 -31.65 6.29
N PHE A 420 0.72 -32.58 6.25
CA PHE A 420 1.16 -33.31 7.44
C PHE A 420 1.70 -32.38 8.54
N ARG A 421 2.56 -31.42 8.18
CA ARG A 421 3.23 -30.52 9.14
C ARG A 421 2.26 -29.72 10.01
N ARG A 422 1.06 -29.44 9.51
CA ARG A 422 -0.01 -28.75 10.25
C ARG A 422 -0.42 -29.48 11.52
N GLY A 423 -0.63 -30.79 11.44
CA GLY A 423 -0.97 -31.63 12.60
C GLY A 423 0.27 -32.15 13.32
N ALA A 424 1.42 -32.16 12.64
CA ALA A 424 2.65 -32.67 13.24
C ALA A 424 3.28 -31.71 14.25
N TYR A 425 2.95 -30.43 14.22
CA TYR A 425 3.50 -29.41 15.11
C TYR A 425 2.50 -28.96 16.16
N GLY A 426 3.00 -28.72 17.37
CA GLY A 426 2.25 -28.12 18.46
C GLY A 426 2.97 -26.90 19.05
N LEU A 427 2.17 -25.98 19.58
CA LEU A 427 2.64 -24.78 20.28
C LEU A 427 1.80 -24.63 21.55
N LYS A 428 2.47 -24.48 22.69
CA LYS A 428 1.82 -24.17 23.96
C LYS A 428 2.55 -23.05 24.67
N LEU A 429 1.83 -22.33 25.51
CA LEU A 429 2.32 -21.16 26.21
C LEU A 429 1.92 -21.22 27.69
N GLN A 430 2.84 -20.82 28.56
CA GLN A 430 2.53 -20.42 29.92
C GLN A 430 3.03 -19.01 30.18
N ILE A 431 2.31 -18.30 31.04
CA ILE A 431 2.56 -16.90 31.33
C ILE A 431 2.63 -16.71 32.85
N ARG A 432 3.46 -15.74 33.26
CA ARG A 432 3.44 -15.16 34.60
C ARG A 432 3.63 -13.65 34.54
N ALA A 433 3.05 -12.95 35.52
CA ALA A 433 3.30 -11.54 35.78
C ALA A 433 3.53 -11.32 37.26
N CYS A 434 4.37 -10.33 37.61
CA CYS A 434 4.79 -10.07 38.98
C CYS A 434 5.05 -8.58 39.23
N GLU A 435 5.03 -8.14 40.48
CA GLU A 435 5.47 -6.77 40.84
C GLU A 435 6.98 -6.70 41.07
N GLU A 436 7.61 -7.80 41.48
CA GLU A 436 9.05 -7.90 41.74
C GLU A 436 9.84 -8.30 40.50
N SER A 437 11.06 -7.75 40.37
CA SER A 437 11.93 -7.95 39.20
C SER A 437 12.44 -9.38 39.01
N VAL A 438 12.47 -10.19 40.07
CA VAL A 438 12.85 -11.61 39.99
C VAL A 438 11.70 -12.47 39.46
N CYS A 439 10.46 -11.97 39.59
CA CYS A 439 9.21 -12.60 39.21
C CYS A 439 9.12 -14.08 39.62
N GLU A 440 9.00 -14.36 40.92
CA GLU A 440 8.97 -15.74 41.45
C GLU A 440 7.63 -16.45 41.29
N ASN A 441 6.59 -15.77 40.81
CA ASN A 441 5.28 -16.38 40.59
C ASN A 441 5.40 -17.60 39.65
N PRO A 442 4.57 -18.64 39.85
CA PRO A 442 4.58 -19.81 38.99
C PRO A 442 4.11 -19.46 37.56
N PHE A 443 4.60 -20.22 36.59
CA PHE A 443 4.06 -20.20 35.24
C PHE A 443 2.68 -20.87 35.23
N THR A 444 1.70 -20.22 34.60
CA THR A 444 0.31 -20.70 34.56
C THR A 444 -0.26 -20.66 33.15
N GLY A 445 -1.19 -21.56 32.87
CA GLY A 445 -2.12 -21.50 31.75
C GLY A 445 -3.49 -20.92 32.18
N PRO A 446 -4.55 -21.10 31.38
CA PRO A 446 -5.88 -20.59 31.70
C PRO A 446 -6.51 -21.25 32.93
N ASP A 447 -6.14 -22.50 33.22
CA ASP A 447 -6.74 -23.32 34.31
C ASP A 447 -5.86 -23.37 35.58
N GLY A 448 -4.81 -22.56 35.65
CA GLY A 448 -3.91 -22.45 36.80
C GLY A 448 -2.52 -23.02 36.58
N GLU A 449 -1.86 -23.42 37.67
CA GLU A 449 -0.52 -24.03 37.64
C GLU A 449 -0.51 -25.31 36.81
N ASP A 450 0.61 -25.56 36.11
CA ASP A 450 0.83 -26.71 35.24
C ASP A 450 -0.09 -26.84 34.00
N SER A 451 -1.10 -25.98 33.86
CA SER A 451 -1.90 -25.86 32.62
C SER A 451 -1.16 -25.02 31.57
N TYR A 452 -1.57 -25.15 30.31
CA TYR A 452 -0.99 -24.40 29.19
C TYR A 452 -2.10 -23.69 28.41
N TYR A 453 -1.82 -22.48 27.96
CA TYR A 453 -2.58 -21.89 26.87
C TYR A 453 -2.21 -22.61 25.57
N ILE A 454 -3.24 -22.93 24.77
CA ILE A 454 -3.08 -23.35 23.38
C ILE A 454 -3.38 -22.10 22.54
N PRO A 455 -2.36 -21.47 21.93
CA PRO A 455 -2.57 -20.27 21.12
C PRO A 455 -3.52 -20.55 19.95
N SER A 456 -4.50 -19.68 19.76
CA SER A 456 -5.45 -19.81 18.65
C SER A 456 -4.92 -19.10 17.42
N TYR A 457 -5.07 -19.71 16.24
CA TYR A 457 -4.73 -19.04 14.98
C TYR A 457 -5.58 -17.77 14.78
N ALA A 458 -4.92 -16.70 14.36
CA ALA A 458 -5.48 -15.45 13.87
C ALA A 458 -4.90 -15.17 12.47
N GLU A 459 -5.30 -14.07 11.84
CA GLU A 459 -4.83 -13.70 10.50
C GLU A 459 -3.31 -13.43 10.43
N ALA A 460 -2.74 -13.52 9.22
CA ALA A 460 -1.32 -13.19 8.95
C ALA A 460 -0.30 -14.00 9.77
N ASN A 461 -0.52 -15.32 9.93
CA ASN A 461 0.33 -16.29 10.65
C ASN A 461 0.53 -16.03 12.14
N ARG A 462 -0.35 -15.23 12.72
CA ARG A 462 -0.28 -14.89 14.13
C ARG A 462 -1.12 -15.88 14.91
N TYR A 463 -0.56 -16.33 16.01
CA TYR A 463 -1.25 -17.09 17.03
C TYR A 463 -1.42 -16.22 18.26
N ILE A 464 -2.61 -16.23 18.83
CA ILE A 464 -2.99 -15.29 19.89
C ILE A 464 -3.31 -16.07 21.16
N VAL A 465 -2.78 -15.56 22.27
CA VAL A 465 -3.24 -15.90 23.62
C VAL A 465 -3.72 -14.64 24.30
N THR A 466 -4.98 -14.64 24.76
CA THR A 466 -5.50 -13.60 25.63
C THR A 466 -5.22 -13.95 27.10
N THR A 467 -4.94 -12.93 27.91
CA THR A 467 -4.64 -13.08 29.32
C THR A 467 -5.10 -11.85 30.08
N ASP A 468 -5.26 -11.96 31.39
CA ASP A 468 -5.68 -10.87 32.29
C ASP A 468 -4.66 -10.60 33.39
N LYS A 469 -3.45 -11.17 33.24
CA LYS A 469 -2.38 -11.10 34.24
C LYS A 469 -1.99 -9.65 34.52
N GLN A 470 -1.80 -9.35 35.80
CA GLN A 470 -1.37 -8.04 36.27
C GLN A 470 -0.02 -8.15 36.98
N GLY A 471 0.84 -7.17 36.75
CA GLY A 471 2.18 -7.12 37.31
C GLY A 471 3.09 -6.20 36.51
N ARG A 472 3.94 -5.41 37.16
CA ARG A 472 4.98 -4.63 36.45
C ARG A 472 5.80 -5.46 35.46
N TYR A 473 6.16 -6.67 35.85
CA TYR A 473 7.01 -7.57 35.07
C TYR A 473 6.18 -8.70 34.45
N PHE A 474 6.58 -9.14 33.26
CA PHE A 474 5.95 -10.24 32.52
C PHE A 474 7.00 -11.21 32.01
N GLN A 475 6.65 -12.50 31.99
CA GLN A 475 7.48 -13.53 31.38
C GLN A 475 6.61 -14.64 30.82
N PHE A 476 7.07 -15.25 29.74
CA PHE A 476 6.40 -16.38 29.15
C PHE A 476 7.35 -17.57 28.95
N ARG A 477 6.76 -18.76 28.91
CA ARG A 477 7.43 -20.02 28.57
C ARG A 477 6.66 -20.68 27.44
N LEU A 478 7.36 -20.92 26.33
CA LEU A 478 6.86 -21.67 25.20
C LEU A 478 7.25 -23.14 25.32
N GLU A 479 6.34 -24.02 24.92
CA GLU A 479 6.64 -25.39 24.54
C GLU A 479 6.42 -25.52 23.03
N LEU A 480 7.46 -25.95 22.32
CA LEU A 480 7.39 -26.34 20.92
C LEU A 480 7.31 -27.86 20.86
N ASN A 481 6.33 -28.41 20.13
CA ASN A 481 6.14 -29.85 19.98
C ASN A 481 6.24 -30.27 18.51
N THR A 482 6.72 -31.49 18.30
CA THR A 482 6.67 -32.15 17.01
C THR A 482 6.48 -33.66 17.18
N ILE A 483 5.66 -34.28 16.33
CA ILE A 483 5.61 -35.75 16.21
C ILE A 483 6.54 -36.27 15.10
N GLU A 484 7.20 -35.37 14.36
CA GLU A 484 8.08 -35.69 13.24
C GLU A 484 9.55 -35.54 13.64
N PRO A 485 10.29 -36.65 13.81
CA PRO A 485 11.70 -36.59 14.14
C PRO A 485 12.51 -35.83 13.06
N GLY A 486 13.24 -34.81 13.49
CA GLY A 486 14.09 -34.01 12.60
C GLY A 486 13.41 -32.79 11.96
N SER A 487 12.18 -32.49 12.35
CA SER A 487 11.45 -31.31 11.92
C SER A 487 11.03 -30.45 13.12
N SER A 488 10.82 -29.14 12.94
CA SER A 488 10.45 -28.24 14.03
C SER A 488 9.49 -27.16 13.57
N PRO A 489 8.50 -26.77 14.39
CA PRO A 489 7.88 -25.47 14.23
C PRO A 489 8.89 -24.35 14.52
N GLY A 490 8.70 -23.19 13.88
CA GLY A 490 9.52 -22.02 14.07
C GLY A 490 8.73 -20.79 14.52
N ILE A 491 9.28 -20.07 15.49
CA ILE A 491 8.74 -18.79 15.96
C ILE A 491 9.61 -17.64 15.43
N LEU A 492 9.01 -16.76 14.65
CA LEU A 492 9.67 -15.61 14.02
C LEU A 492 9.67 -14.39 14.94
N SER A 493 8.53 -14.08 15.55
CA SER A 493 8.44 -12.99 16.52
C SER A 493 7.34 -13.22 17.55
N ILE A 494 7.47 -12.53 18.69
CA ILE A 494 6.46 -12.52 19.75
C ILE A 494 6.25 -11.07 20.16
N ASP A 495 5.01 -10.59 20.06
CA ASP A 495 4.59 -9.25 20.46
C ASP A 495 3.63 -9.36 21.66
N ILE A 496 3.96 -8.68 22.76
CA ILE A 496 3.13 -8.70 23.97
C ILE A 496 2.40 -7.36 24.11
N GLU A 497 1.08 -7.43 24.30
CA GLU A 497 0.19 -6.27 24.34
C GLU A 497 -0.48 -6.09 25.71
N PRO A 498 -0.90 -4.85 26.04
CA PRO A 498 -0.71 -3.62 25.26
C PRO A 498 0.75 -3.15 25.33
N GLN A 499 1.14 -2.26 24.42
CA GLN A 499 2.44 -1.59 24.50
C GLN A 499 2.48 -0.62 25.69
N TYR A 500 3.58 -0.66 26.43
CA TYR A 500 3.89 0.26 27.52
C TYR A 500 4.95 1.26 27.09
N PHE A 501 4.90 2.46 27.66
CA PHE A 501 5.82 3.55 27.34
C PHE A 501 6.56 4.01 28.59
N ARG A 502 7.78 4.49 28.39
CA ARG A 502 8.62 4.98 29.49
C ARG A 502 8.04 6.26 30.08
N SER A 503 7.98 6.37 31.40
CA SER A 503 7.55 7.59 32.10
C SER A 503 8.69 8.57 32.38
N ASP A 504 9.89 8.34 31.84
CA ASP A 504 11.09 9.15 32.07
C ASP A 504 11.17 10.42 31.21
N SER A 505 10.11 10.74 30.46
CA SER A 505 9.98 11.94 29.65
C SER A 505 11.17 12.17 28.68
N PRO A 506 11.30 11.35 27.63
CA PRO A 506 12.44 11.42 26.73
C PRO A 506 12.46 12.78 25.99
N SER A 507 13.66 13.26 25.64
CA SER A 507 13.85 14.62 25.15
C SER A 507 14.45 14.71 23.74
N ILE A 508 14.05 15.75 23.01
CA ILE A 508 14.57 16.14 21.69
C ILE A 508 15.17 17.53 21.79
N GLN A 509 16.36 17.70 21.21
CA GLN A 509 17.05 18.98 21.13
C GLN A 509 17.60 19.21 19.71
N ASN A 510 17.59 20.45 19.21
CA ASN A 510 18.28 20.79 17.96
C ASN A 510 19.81 20.76 18.14
N LYS A 511 20.53 20.22 17.14
CA LYS A 511 22.01 20.21 17.15
C LYS A 511 22.61 21.59 16.91
N VAL A 512 22.04 22.34 15.98
CA VAL A 512 22.56 23.63 15.52
C VAL A 512 21.63 24.74 15.98
N GLY A 513 22.19 25.69 16.72
CA GLY A 513 21.45 26.85 17.21
C GLY A 513 21.17 27.85 16.10
N ILE A 514 20.06 28.57 16.23
CA ILE A 514 19.66 29.57 15.23
C ILE A 514 19.94 30.95 15.78
N LYS A 515 20.82 31.71 15.12
CA LYS A 515 21.06 33.10 15.49
C LYS A 515 19.77 33.92 15.42
N TYR A 516 19.50 34.67 16.48
CA TYR A 516 18.38 35.59 16.59
C TYR A 516 18.79 36.83 17.41
N ASN A 517 18.15 37.95 17.13
CA ASN A 517 18.18 39.15 17.95
C ASN A 517 16.94 39.22 18.84
N VAL A 518 15.78 38.87 18.29
CA VAL A 518 14.49 38.86 18.99
C VAL A 518 13.74 37.59 18.62
N LEU A 519 13.32 36.80 19.61
CA LEU A 519 12.31 35.74 19.43
C LEU A 519 10.92 36.36 19.51
N ASN A 520 10.08 36.11 18.51
CA ASN A 520 8.74 36.68 18.44
C ASN A 520 7.66 35.67 18.83
N GLU A 521 7.77 34.44 18.31
CA GLU A 521 6.73 33.44 18.49
C GLU A 521 7.31 32.03 18.39
N ILE A 522 6.81 31.13 19.23
CA ILE A 522 7.07 29.69 19.15
C ILE A 522 5.73 28.97 19.14
N GLU A 523 5.53 28.11 18.13
CA GLU A 523 4.37 27.23 18.03
C GLU A 523 4.86 25.79 17.90
N ALA A 524 4.27 24.88 18.67
CA ALA A 524 4.47 23.45 18.48
C ALA A 524 3.15 22.70 18.60
N HIS A 525 2.99 21.68 17.78
CA HIS A 525 1.83 20.80 17.80
C HIS A 525 2.23 19.46 18.42
N GLY A 526 1.63 19.09 19.54
CA GLY A 526 1.92 17.85 20.26
C GLY A 526 1.89 17.97 21.78
N ASP A 527 2.19 16.86 22.47
CA ASP A 527 2.14 16.73 23.93
C ASP A 527 3.55 16.79 24.52
N ALA A 528 4.08 18.02 24.67
CA ALA A 528 5.42 18.24 25.20
C ALA A 528 5.54 19.50 26.07
N VAL A 529 6.55 19.48 26.94
CA VAL A 529 7.04 20.65 27.68
C VAL A 529 8.42 21.01 27.17
N MET A 530 8.86 22.26 27.32
CA MET A 530 10.14 22.70 26.77
C MET A 530 10.98 23.54 27.72
N GLN A 531 12.28 23.51 27.42
CA GLN A 531 13.30 24.44 27.88
C GLN A 531 13.90 25.13 26.65
N ILE A 532 14.32 26.39 26.81
CA ILE A 532 15.02 27.14 25.77
C ILE A 532 16.38 27.63 26.27
N SER A 533 17.30 27.90 25.36
CA SER A 533 18.65 28.40 25.67
C SER A 533 19.12 29.34 24.57
N ASN A 534 19.95 30.33 24.95
CA ASN A 534 20.61 31.26 24.03
C ASN A 534 22.09 30.89 23.74
N ASP A 535 22.62 29.86 24.39
CA ASP A 535 24.05 29.49 24.33
C ASP A 535 24.35 27.97 24.36
N ASN A 536 23.31 27.13 24.46
CA ASN A 536 23.39 25.66 24.64
C ASN A 536 24.15 25.19 25.89
N LYS A 537 24.37 26.08 26.88
CA LYS A 537 25.05 25.76 28.14
C LYS A 537 24.12 25.95 29.32
N VAL A 538 23.36 27.05 29.34
CA VAL A 538 22.35 27.32 30.37
C VAL A 538 20.98 27.18 29.75
N TRP A 539 20.17 26.31 30.34
CA TRP A 539 18.78 26.05 29.93
C TRP A 539 17.84 26.82 30.83
N TYR A 540 16.75 27.33 30.28
CA TYR A 540 15.79 28.16 31.00
C TYR A 540 14.37 27.61 30.86
N TYR A 541 13.59 27.82 31.91
CA TYR A 541 12.14 27.64 31.93
C TYR A 541 11.49 28.88 32.55
N TYR A 542 10.24 29.13 32.21
CA TYR A 542 9.46 30.22 32.75
C TYR A 542 8.64 29.71 33.95
N ASP A 543 8.75 30.42 35.07
CA ASP A 543 7.97 30.10 36.27
C ASP A 543 7.82 31.35 37.14
N SER A 544 6.58 31.58 37.59
CA SER A 544 6.25 32.66 38.52
C SER A 544 6.67 34.04 38.00
N GLY A 545 6.54 34.27 36.69
CA GLY A 545 6.80 35.57 36.07
C GLY A 545 8.25 35.85 35.68
N GLN A 546 9.17 34.88 35.81
CA GLN A 546 10.60 35.05 35.54
C GLN A 546 11.20 33.85 34.82
N TRP A 547 12.24 34.09 34.01
CA TRP A 547 13.06 33.03 33.42
C TRP A 547 14.11 32.55 34.41
N LYS A 548 14.05 31.26 34.76
CA LYS A 548 14.93 30.64 35.75
C LYS A 548 15.82 29.59 35.08
N PRO A 549 17.10 29.47 35.47
CA PRO A 549 17.95 28.36 35.03
C PRO A 549 17.35 27.01 35.45
N ALA A 550 17.20 26.10 34.50
CA ALA A 550 16.75 24.73 34.72
C ALA A 550 17.88 23.87 35.27
N LYS A 551 17.59 23.06 36.29
CA LYS A 551 18.54 22.10 36.88
C LYS A 551 18.37 20.70 36.29
N ASP A 552 17.13 20.35 35.99
CA ASP A 552 16.74 19.06 35.46
C ASP A 552 15.49 19.21 34.56
N LYS A 553 14.98 18.09 34.06
CA LYS A 553 13.79 18.03 33.20
C LYS A 553 12.50 18.49 33.86
N GLY A 554 12.39 18.44 35.19
CA GLY A 554 11.21 18.92 35.92
C GLY A 554 11.11 20.45 35.95
N ASN A 555 12.19 21.14 35.60
CA ASN A 555 12.19 22.58 35.37
C ASN A 555 11.91 22.89 33.89
N SER A 556 10.65 22.76 33.48
CA SER A 556 10.20 22.97 32.10
C SER A 556 8.88 23.73 32.09
N SER A 557 8.58 24.41 30.99
CA SER A 557 7.33 25.15 30.80
C SER A 557 6.51 24.54 29.68
N SER A 558 5.20 24.80 29.67
CA SER A 558 4.40 24.46 28.49
C SER A 558 4.85 25.30 27.30
N ILE A 559 4.63 24.80 26.08
CA ILE A 559 4.94 25.55 24.84
C ILE A 559 4.24 26.92 24.83
N SER A 560 2.97 26.96 25.26
CA SER A 560 2.20 28.19 25.33
C SER A 560 2.81 29.19 26.32
N GLU A 561 3.23 28.72 27.49
CA GLU A 561 3.85 29.57 28.51
C GLU A 561 5.19 30.14 28.03
N VAL A 562 5.98 29.35 27.30
CA VAL A 562 7.20 29.86 26.66
C VAL A 562 6.86 30.93 25.63
N SER A 563 5.91 30.65 24.73
CA SER A 563 5.54 31.55 23.62
C SER A 563 5.01 32.90 24.13
N ASP A 564 4.13 32.87 25.13
CA ASP A 564 3.52 34.07 25.73
C ASP A 564 4.52 34.99 26.43
N ASN A 565 5.73 34.49 26.75
CA ASN A 565 6.71 35.21 27.58
C ASN A 565 8.07 35.44 26.90
N LEU A 566 8.18 35.27 25.59
CA LEU A 566 9.43 35.47 24.81
C LEU A 566 9.99 36.90 24.90
N ASP A 567 9.14 37.93 24.95
CA ASP A 567 9.57 39.32 25.11
C ASP A 567 10.40 39.50 26.39
N SER A 568 9.99 38.87 27.48
CA SER A 568 10.70 38.91 28.76
C SER A 568 11.99 38.07 28.73
N PHE A 569 12.04 37.00 27.93
CA PHE A 569 13.27 36.21 27.73
C PHE A 569 14.35 37.05 27.07
N ASN A 570 13.98 37.75 25.99
CA ASN A 570 14.89 38.65 25.27
C ASN A 570 15.47 39.74 26.20
N GLN A 571 14.69 40.23 27.19
CA GLN A 571 15.12 41.24 28.15
C GLN A 571 16.00 40.69 29.29
N GLN A 572 15.66 39.51 29.82
CA GLN A 572 16.31 38.94 31.01
C GLN A 572 17.57 38.13 30.67
N VAL A 573 17.56 37.42 29.54
CA VAL A 573 18.61 36.49 29.13
C VAL A 573 19.45 37.05 27.97
N GLY A 574 18.82 37.79 27.05
CA GLY A 574 19.49 38.44 25.93
C GLY A 574 19.63 37.56 24.67
N ALA A 575 19.98 38.21 23.55
CA ALA A 575 20.15 37.58 22.24
C ALA A 575 21.28 36.55 22.18
N GLY A 576 21.25 35.67 21.18
CA GLY A 576 22.24 34.61 21.01
C GLY A 576 21.87 33.62 19.91
N GLU A 577 22.12 32.34 20.16
CA GLU A 577 21.70 31.23 19.30
C GLU A 577 20.57 30.47 19.99
N PHE A 578 19.45 30.30 19.30
CA PHE A 578 18.28 29.64 19.86
C PHE A 578 18.48 28.12 19.85
N PHE A 579 18.41 27.53 21.03
CA PHE A 579 18.29 26.10 21.23
C PHE A 579 17.02 25.80 22.00
N PHE A 580 16.41 24.67 21.68
CA PHE A 580 15.29 24.12 22.43
C PHE A 580 15.64 22.73 22.93
N LYS A 581 14.96 22.34 24.01
CA LYS A 581 14.87 20.97 24.47
C LYS A 581 13.42 20.70 24.81
N MET A 582 12.77 19.86 24.03
CA MET A 582 11.39 19.44 24.28
C MET A 582 11.42 18.08 24.96
N PHE A 583 10.61 17.91 26.00
CA PHE A 583 10.42 16.66 26.72
C PHE A 583 9.02 16.15 26.40
N LEU A 584 8.96 14.95 25.83
CA LEU A 584 7.72 14.22 25.59
C LEU A 584 7.26 13.67 26.94
N ALA A 585 5.97 13.76 27.27
CA ALA A 585 5.45 13.30 28.56
C ALA A 585 4.45 12.15 28.40
N PRO A 586 4.89 10.98 27.86
CA PRO A 586 4.00 9.84 27.72
C PRO A 586 3.51 9.38 29.09
N ASN A 587 2.32 8.80 29.11
CA ASN A 587 1.93 8.00 30.27
C ASN A 587 2.33 6.54 30.03
N SER A 588 2.21 5.70 31.05
CA SER A 588 2.63 4.30 30.93
C SER A 588 1.96 3.55 29.77
N ASP A 589 0.80 4.01 29.28
CA ASP A 589 -0.06 3.28 28.34
C ASP A 589 -0.25 3.99 27.00
N LYS A 590 0.21 5.23 26.86
CA LYS A 590 0.05 6.04 25.65
C LYS A 590 1.35 6.76 25.30
N PRO A 591 1.72 6.73 24.01
CA PRO A 591 2.86 7.52 23.56
C PRO A 591 2.53 9.01 23.64
N SER A 592 3.58 9.83 23.68
CA SER A 592 3.51 11.26 23.36
C SER A 592 4.20 11.51 22.03
N GLU A 593 3.75 12.52 21.30
CA GLU A 593 4.34 12.92 20.02
C GLU A 593 4.45 14.44 19.85
N ILE A 594 5.34 14.88 18.97
CA ILE A 594 5.46 16.25 18.47
C ILE A 594 5.45 16.21 16.94
N ASP A 595 4.55 16.97 16.34
CA ASP A 595 4.30 16.99 14.90
C ASP A 595 5.13 18.03 14.16
N SER A 596 5.26 19.23 14.75
CA SER A 596 6.08 20.30 14.18
C SER A 596 6.45 21.32 15.25
N LEU A 597 7.56 22.02 15.03
CA LEU A 597 7.99 23.18 15.81
C LEU A 597 8.30 24.32 14.84
N GLN A 598 7.62 25.44 15.03
CA GLN A 598 7.80 26.65 14.26
C GLN A 598 8.26 27.78 15.16
N ILE A 599 9.27 28.51 14.70
CA ILE A 599 9.77 29.70 15.39
C ILE A 599 9.85 30.88 14.44
N ILE A 600 9.36 32.01 14.90
CA ILE A 600 9.42 33.29 14.21
C ILE A 600 10.36 34.20 14.99
N PHE A 601 11.35 34.78 14.30
CA PHE A 601 12.38 35.60 14.92
C PHE A 601 12.93 36.67 13.97
N ASP A 602 13.54 37.70 14.56
CA ASP A 602 14.30 38.72 13.85
C ASP A 602 15.80 38.45 13.98
N ARG A 603 16.55 38.57 12.88
CA ARG A 603 18.02 38.48 12.85
C ARG A 603 18.71 39.85 12.81
N GLY A 604 17.97 40.94 12.64
CA GLY A 604 18.45 42.30 12.44
C GLY A 604 19.26 42.49 11.16
N ASP A 605 18.82 43.47 10.35
CA ASP A 605 19.48 44.10 9.20
C ASP A 605 20.62 43.35 8.50
N ASP A 606 20.25 42.50 7.55
CA ASP A 606 20.56 42.84 6.15
C ASP A 606 19.22 43.18 5.47
N GLN A 607 18.98 44.49 5.23
CA GLN A 607 17.89 45.14 4.45
C GLN A 607 16.70 45.73 5.25
N ASN A 608 16.78 47.05 5.50
CA ASN A 608 15.70 48.06 5.59
C ASN A 608 14.28 47.54 5.88
N VAL A 609 13.92 47.49 7.16
CA VAL A 609 12.56 47.18 7.62
C VAL A 609 11.62 48.38 7.38
N ILE A 610 10.65 48.22 6.47
CA ILE A 610 9.45 49.08 6.41
C ILE A 610 8.39 48.41 7.28
N THR A 611 8.03 49.04 8.40
CA THR A 611 7.16 48.48 9.43
C THR A 611 5.66 48.75 9.24
N ASP A 612 5.21 49.39 8.14
CA ASP A 612 3.81 49.78 7.95
C ASP A 612 3.24 49.32 6.59
N THR A 613 2.20 48.47 6.65
CA THR A 613 1.42 47.98 5.50
C THR A 613 0.81 49.08 4.62
N THR A 614 0.64 50.30 5.16
CA THR A 614 -0.04 51.41 4.48
C THR A 614 0.88 52.18 3.53
N GLU A 615 2.17 52.29 3.86
CA GLU A 615 3.17 52.97 3.03
C GLU A 615 3.55 52.11 1.80
N TYR A 616 3.54 50.79 1.97
CA TYR A 616 3.73 49.81 0.89
C TYR A 616 2.68 49.89 -0.22
N LEU A 617 1.39 50.06 0.13
CA LEU A 617 0.32 50.23 -0.86
C LEU A 617 0.50 51.50 -1.69
N ASN A 618 0.99 52.58 -1.07
CA ASN A 618 1.25 53.85 -1.76
C ASN A 618 2.49 53.78 -2.67
N ILE A 619 3.56 53.10 -2.24
CA ILE A 619 4.75 52.90 -3.06
C ILE A 619 4.46 51.95 -4.24
N ARG A 620 3.71 50.85 -4.00
CA ARG A 620 3.26 49.93 -5.05
C ARG A 620 2.39 50.66 -6.08
N ASN A 621 1.42 51.46 -5.65
CA ASN A 621 0.56 52.20 -6.55
C ASN A 621 1.31 53.31 -7.32
N GLY A 622 2.26 54.00 -6.69
CA GLY A 622 3.09 55.01 -7.35
C GLY A 622 4.07 54.42 -8.39
N PHE A 623 4.71 53.29 -8.06
CA PHE A 623 5.63 52.63 -8.99
C PHE A 623 4.90 51.98 -10.18
N VAL A 624 3.75 51.33 -9.93
CA VAL A 624 2.92 50.73 -10.98
C VAL A 624 2.34 51.79 -11.91
N GLN A 625 1.88 52.94 -11.38
CA GLN A 625 1.41 54.06 -12.21
C GLN A 625 2.53 54.66 -13.07
N ASN A 626 3.71 54.90 -12.52
CA ASN A 626 4.84 55.46 -13.28
C ASN A 626 5.35 54.51 -14.37
N LEU A 627 5.32 53.19 -14.11
CA LEU A 627 5.71 52.17 -15.08
C LEU A 627 4.67 52.03 -16.21
N LEU A 628 3.37 52.12 -15.90
CA LEU A 628 2.28 52.17 -16.89
C LEU A 628 2.41 53.38 -17.82
N VAL A 629 2.73 54.56 -17.27
CA VAL A 629 2.95 55.78 -18.05
C VAL A 629 4.13 55.62 -19.02
N LEU A 630 5.25 55.04 -18.57
CA LEU A 630 6.40 54.74 -19.42
C LEU A 630 6.05 53.73 -20.52
N MET A 631 5.25 52.71 -20.22
CA MET A 631 4.81 51.69 -21.17
C MET A 631 3.88 52.26 -22.25
N VAL A 632 2.93 53.12 -21.88
CA VAL A 632 2.04 53.84 -22.80
C VAL A 632 2.83 54.81 -23.67
N GLY A 633 3.81 55.51 -23.10
CA GLY A 633 4.72 56.39 -23.83
C GLY A 633 5.49 55.66 -24.92
N TRP A 634 6.08 54.50 -24.61
CA TRP A 634 6.84 53.70 -25.58
C TRP A 634 5.96 53.12 -26.69
N ILE A 635 4.74 52.64 -26.37
CA ILE A 635 3.78 52.16 -27.38
C ILE A 635 3.39 53.29 -28.34
N PHE A 636 3.20 54.51 -27.81
CA PHE A 636 2.88 55.69 -28.62
C PHE A 636 4.03 56.11 -29.54
N VAL A 637 5.29 56.06 -29.05
CA VAL A 637 6.48 56.33 -29.87
C VAL A 637 6.64 55.31 -31.00
N VAL A 638 6.44 54.02 -30.72
CA VAL A 638 6.48 52.95 -31.74
C VAL A 638 5.37 53.16 -32.78
N PHE A 639 4.17 53.56 -32.34
CA PHE A 639 3.05 53.86 -33.25
C PHE A 639 3.33 55.07 -34.15
N ILE A 640 3.87 56.17 -33.60
CA ILE A 640 4.28 57.35 -34.40
C ILE A 640 5.35 56.96 -35.41
N ALA A 641 6.37 56.19 -35.00
CA ALA A 641 7.44 55.76 -35.89
C ALA A 641 6.90 54.88 -37.04
N LEU A 642 5.97 53.97 -36.76
CA LEU A 642 5.31 53.13 -37.77
C LEU A 642 4.43 53.97 -38.71
N PHE A 643 3.67 54.92 -38.19
CA PHE A 643 2.84 55.82 -39.00
C PHE A 643 3.68 56.72 -39.91
N HIS A 644 4.77 57.30 -39.38
CA HIS A 644 5.68 58.15 -40.16
C HIS A 644 6.41 57.34 -41.25
N TYR A 645 6.87 56.14 -40.93
CA TYR A 645 7.51 55.24 -41.89
C TYR A 645 6.55 54.82 -43.01
N PHE A 646 5.29 54.53 -42.67
CA PHE A 646 4.26 54.21 -43.66
C PHE A 646 3.93 55.41 -44.54
N HIS A 647 3.79 56.61 -43.96
CA HIS A 647 3.48 57.83 -44.70
C HIS A 647 4.62 58.22 -45.68
N LEU A 648 5.88 58.10 -45.26
CA LEU A 648 7.06 58.38 -46.08
C LEU A 648 7.25 57.41 -47.25
N HIS A 649 6.79 56.16 -47.11
CA HIS A 649 6.90 55.15 -48.18
C HIS A 649 5.65 55.03 -49.05
N TYR A 650 4.49 55.47 -48.56
CA TYR A 650 3.26 55.57 -49.35
C TYR A 650 3.29 56.79 -50.29
N SER A 651 3.86 57.92 -49.86
CA SER A 651 4.01 59.12 -50.70
C SER A 651 4.96 58.93 -51.89
N GLN A 652 5.93 58.02 -51.78
CA GLN A 652 6.85 57.67 -52.87
C GLN A 652 6.25 56.73 -53.94
N MET A 653 5.03 56.20 -53.73
CA MET A 653 4.32 55.38 -54.72
C MET A 653 3.36 56.17 -55.62
N LEU A 654 3.21 57.48 -55.39
CA LEU A 654 2.39 58.39 -56.21
C LEU A 654 3.30 59.30 -57.06
N LEU A 655 3.71 58.86 -58.24
CA LEU A 655 4.41 59.70 -59.23
C LEU A 655 3.45 60.17 -60.36
N PRO A 656 3.58 61.40 -60.88
CA PRO A 656 2.76 61.89 -62.00
C PRO A 656 3.19 61.31 -63.36
N VAL A 657 2.22 61.19 -64.27
CA VAL A 657 2.23 60.46 -65.57
C VAL A 657 3.18 61.04 -66.66
N SER A 658 4.10 61.94 -66.36
CA SER A 658 4.83 62.70 -67.40
C SER A 658 6.14 62.09 -67.96
N SER A 659 6.46 60.80 -67.73
CA SER A 659 7.76 60.23 -68.16
C SER A 659 7.75 58.89 -68.92
N MET A 660 6.62 58.45 -69.51
CA MET A 660 6.62 57.26 -70.37
C MET A 660 6.58 57.63 -71.87
N GLN A 661 7.63 57.25 -72.60
CA GLN A 661 7.69 57.27 -74.07
C GLN A 661 6.58 56.38 -74.67
N LYS A 662 5.83 56.94 -75.63
CA LYS A 662 4.89 56.20 -76.49
C LYS A 662 5.60 55.09 -77.29
N PRO A 663 4.93 53.98 -77.55
CA PRO A 663 4.76 53.45 -78.89
C PRO A 663 3.37 53.82 -79.41
N GLU A 664 3.29 54.12 -80.70
CA GLU A 664 2.05 54.44 -81.41
C GLU A 664 1.07 53.26 -81.39
N VAL A 665 -0.05 53.41 -80.67
CA VAL A 665 -1.30 52.71 -80.96
C VAL A 665 -2.44 53.72 -80.89
N LYS A 666 -3.37 53.59 -81.84
CA LYS A 666 -4.44 54.53 -82.20
C LYS A 666 -5.40 54.86 -81.04
N LYS A 667 -5.90 56.10 -81.06
CA LYS A 667 -6.95 56.69 -80.21
C LYS A 667 -8.15 55.74 -79.97
N SER A 668 -8.40 55.33 -78.73
CA SER A 668 -9.43 55.90 -77.84
C SER A 668 -9.36 55.25 -76.45
N ASP A 669 -9.67 56.07 -75.44
CA ASP A 669 -10.12 55.70 -74.10
C ASP A 669 -9.12 55.21 -73.02
N SER A 670 -9.44 55.64 -71.80
CA SER A 670 -8.60 55.88 -70.63
C SER A 670 -8.17 54.64 -69.83
N VAL A 671 -6.88 54.57 -69.45
CA VAL A 671 -6.36 53.60 -68.46
C VAL A 671 -6.53 54.19 -67.04
N GLY A 672 -7.47 53.68 -66.27
CA GLY A 672 -7.62 53.95 -64.83
C GLY A 672 -7.11 52.77 -64.00
N PHE A 673 -6.22 53.01 -63.04
CA PHE A 673 -5.79 52.00 -62.06
C PHE A 673 -6.77 51.93 -60.89
N PHE A 674 -7.37 50.75 -60.66
CA PHE A 674 -8.16 50.41 -59.47
C PHE A 674 -7.31 49.55 -58.50
N PHE A 675 -7.31 49.91 -57.22
CA PHE A 675 -6.60 49.20 -56.12
C PHE A 675 -7.43 48.03 -55.55
N ASP A 676 -6.74 47.04 -54.97
CA ASP A 676 -7.33 45.86 -54.30
C ASP A 676 -8.19 46.27 -53.08
N PRO A 677 -9.51 45.98 -53.08
CA PRO A 677 -10.43 46.30 -51.99
C PRO A 677 -10.05 45.68 -50.64
N ARG A 678 -9.26 44.59 -50.62
CA ARG A 678 -8.83 43.89 -49.40
C ARG A 678 -7.86 44.69 -48.55
N PHE A 679 -7.14 45.65 -49.14
CA PHE A 679 -6.18 46.50 -48.43
C PHE A 679 -6.88 47.64 -47.64
N GLY A 680 -8.01 48.15 -48.15
CA GLY A 680 -8.83 49.14 -47.45
C GLY A 680 -9.55 48.56 -46.22
N GLN A 681 -10.04 47.32 -46.33
CA GLN A 681 -10.65 46.59 -45.20
C GLN A 681 -9.62 46.28 -44.09
N MET A 682 -8.35 46.11 -44.45
CA MET A 682 -7.25 45.89 -43.49
C MET A 682 -6.96 47.13 -42.62
N ILE A 683 -7.05 48.34 -43.20
CA ILE A 683 -6.86 49.61 -42.47
C ILE A 683 -8.02 49.85 -41.51
N GLU A 684 -9.26 49.56 -41.91
CA GLU A 684 -10.42 49.65 -41.03
C GLU A 684 -10.35 48.62 -39.88
N ALA A 685 -9.92 47.38 -40.16
CA ALA A 685 -9.78 46.35 -39.13
C ALA A 685 -8.71 46.69 -38.08
N CYS A 686 -7.55 47.22 -38.50
CA CYS A 686 -6.50 47.67 -37.58
C CYS A 686 -6.96 48.88 -36.74
N SER A 687 -7.72 49.79 -37.33
CA SER A 687 -8.26 50.97 -36.63
C SER A 687 -9.30 50.59 -35.56
N VAL A 688 -10.14 49.58 -35.83
CA VAL A 688 -11.15 49.09 -34.87
C VAL A 688 -10.50 48.35 -33.70
N ILE A 689 -9.46 47.54 -33.95
CA ILE A 689 -8.72 46.86 -32.87
C ILE A 689 -8.04 47.88 -31.94
N VAL A 690 -7.49 48.96 -32.50
CA VAL A 690 -6.86 50.05 -31.72
C VAL A 690 -7.89 50.80 -30.88
N ILE A 691 -9.08 51.09 -31.41
CA ILE A 691 -10.15 51.77 -30.65
C ILE A 691 -10.64 50.87 -29.49
N ILE A 692 -10.79 49.57 -29.72
CA ILE A 692 -11.18 48.60 -28.68
C ILE A 692 -10.12 48.52 -27.57
N PHE A 693 -8.84 48.56 -27.94
CA PHE A 693 -7.73 48.54 -26.99
C PHE A 693 -7.67 49.83 -26.16
N VAL A 694 -7.88 51.00 -26.77
CA VAL A 694 -7.93 52.29 -26.07
C VAL A 694 -9.15 52.38 -25.13
N VAL A 695 -10.31 51.84 -25.51
CA VAL A 695 -11.51 51.81 -24.65
C VAL A 695 -11.32 50.86 -23.46
N LEU A 696 -10.66 49.72 -23.65
CA LEU A 696 -10.30 48.80 -22.55
C LEU A 696 -9.27 49.41 -21.58
N ILE A 697 -8.38 50.28 -22.07
CA ILE A 697 -7.39 51.02 -21.24
C ILE A 697 -8.04 52.14 -20.41
N ILE A 698 -9.15 52.73 -20.86
CA ILE A 698 -9.86 53.79 -20.11
C ILE A 698 -10.80 53.21 -19.04
N LEU A 699 -11.22 51.95 -19.19
CA LEU A 699 -12.12 51.25 -18.26
C LEU A 699 -11.41 50.53 -17.11
N PHE A 700 -10.10 50.31 -17.22
CA PHE A 700 -9.23 49.65 -16.23
C PHE A 700 -8.44 50.69 -15.46
#